data_AF-A0A8H7SYQ0-F1
#
_entry.id   AF-A0A8H7SYQ0-F1
#
_cell.length_a   1.000
_cell.length_b   1.000
_cell.length_c   1.000
_cell.angle_alpha   90.00
_cell.angle_beta   90.00
_cell.angle_gamma   90.00
#
_symmetry.space_group_name_H-M   'P 1'
#
loop_
_entity.id
_entity.type
_entity.pdbx_description
1 polymer ?
#
loop_
_entity_poly.entity_id
_entity_poly.type
_entity_poly.pdbx_seq_one_letter_code
_entity_poly.pdbx_strand_id
1 'polypeptide(L)'
;MAEPTASPFTTRLPLIITSLSSPPPPPQSSLQTLCLQEISDESLPLILGSPYIQQTYPYATHAPSSLLPSTRNLVTLASQPFTSTVVQFEARHKSALVVEFSLGDLGEKNVLVANVHLTSGLTDKAVQAKKSQINTLSKFLIARGKDRERETIIAGDFNLTTSNRTIQKALSGGLITKETAMEVKTVIDLNVWQDAFLVSDLNLERGSMEGNHEDGPMLDGEDANGSAMLDHDSNEIFAGEQGATFDRITNPIAAQLDPPIDRSPQRYDRVLYLKGGRISARGERDEFEIFGFADEEGRVGSDHYGVRALLSVAGSGSSPGAISRMTLRNDSGSVGSGITFVEDGTDFSGLLEPYLPTATDIAQREMAIELLQSILSRGAGLENLVLAPLGSYLMDTYFVDSDVDVLAIGCVSPAKFFEFAGRELRNLDSGNEESFKGVHFVNSLVSIVEVNVLGIKFDLQYCQAEELVRAYHNTIPSPNLQDLVFNKALISTLSPSSIRPLNTYRDSAYLLNTIPNLPSYRLSHRYLSLYLKSRGLYSAKFGYLGGIHLQLLLNRVVKLIQLSTKKSNSESDPIPISAANIVRTFFTYYASFNWSSDAVTDPLLGPENKIPLRSARDAIFIPAIHTPTARPNVASSCTRLSAHTLSSEFKLAAEHLARGDWDWCLRSPAENLQDFLQESGAFVRVGIDVWGVGDESGRDDGGISKWKVREMLGALESRFPRLLVSLGRIPGVKGRIWPARLYVPGVAEDGDERVDGDGKWEGKGKEIVKEKEGDDAEEGGQFKGYYLLGVSAREGMLKEANGQAESFKR
;
A
#
# COMPACT_ATOMS: atom_id res chain seq x y z
N MET A 1 14.03 -1.00 -21.80
CA MET A 1 15.49 -1.05 -21.53
C MET A 1 15.86 -2.08 -20.47
N ALA A 2 15.74 -3.37 -20.79
CA ALA A 2 16.45 -4.41 -20.05
C ALA A 2 16.61 -5.66 -20.92
N GLU A 3 17.71 -5.78 -21.66
CA GLU A 3 18.04 -7.02 -22.37
C GLU A 3 19.52 -7.41 -22.28
N PRO A 4 19.82 -8.74 -22.21
CA PRO A 4 21.18 -9.26 -22.08
C PRO A 4 22.03 -9.11 -23.35
N THR A 5 21.43 -8.76 -24.49
CA THR A 5 22.07 -8.68 -25.81
C THR A 5 22.54 -7.28 -26.18
N ALA A 6 22.02 -6.24 -25.52
CA ALA A 6 22.39 -4.86 -25.78
C ALA A 6 23.73 -4.47 -25.13
N SER A 7 24.46 -3.55 -25.76
CA SER A 7 25.67 -2.95 -25.15
C SER A 7 25.35 -2.32 -23.78
N PRO A 8 26.35 -2.18 -22.88
CA PRO A 8 26.16 -1.58 -21.57
C PRO A 8 25.42 -0.24 -21.64
N PHE A 9 24.56 0.03 -20.67
CA PHE A 9 23.72 1.23 -20.67
C PHE A 9 24.54 2.54 -20.74
N THR A 10 25.74 2.55 -20.15
CA THR A 10 26.69 3.67 -20.23
C THR A 10 27.11 4.02 -21.66
N THR A 11 27.19 3.03 -22.56
CA THR A 11 27.51 3.23 -23.98
C THR A 11 26.27 3.68 -24.77
N ARG A 12 25.08 3.28 -24.35
CA ARG A 12 23.82 3.61 -25.02
C ARG A 12 23.23 4.96 -24.60
N LEU A 13 23.48 5.41 -23.37
CA LEU A 13 22.95 6.66 -22.83
C LEU A 13 23.28 7.88 -23.71
N PRO A 14 24.50 8.08 -24.24
CA PRO A 14 24.79 9.18 -25.16
C PRO A 14 23.88 9.20 -26.39
N LEU A 15 23.61 8.04 -27.01
CA LEU A 15 22.71 7.92 -28.16
C LEU A 15 21.28 8.33 -27.80
N ILE A 16 20.80 7.94 -26.61
CA ILE A 16 19.49 8.33 -26.09
C ILE A 16 19.43 9.85 -25.86
N ILE A 17 20.45 10.44 -25.24
CA ILE A 17 20.50 11.88 -24.99
C ILE A 17 20.54 12.67 -26.31
N THR A 18 21.37 12.27 -27.27
CA THR A 18 21.41 12.88 -28.60
C THR A 18 20.03 12.84 -29.26
N SER A 19 19.36 11.69 -29.22
CA SER A 19 18.04 11.51 -29.81
C SER A 19 16.93 12.31 -29.10
N LEU A 20 17.05 12.55 -27.79
CA LEU A 20 16.14 13.43 -27.06
C LEU A 20 16.38 14.91 -27.39
N SER A 21 17.61 15.27 -27.73
CA SER A 21 18.02 16.64 -28.06
C SER A 21 17.87 17.02 -29.53
N SER A 22 17.72 16.04 -30.43
CA SER A 22 17.62 16.27 -31.88
C SER A 22 16.33 16.96 -32.33
N PRO A 23 15.15 16.73 -31.70
CA PRO A 23 13.93 17.40 -32.12
C PRO A 23 13.98 18.90 -31.80
N PRO A 24 13.30 19.76 -32.58
CA PRO A 24 13.33 21.20 -32.36
C PRO A 24 12.83 21.56 -30.96
N PRO A 25 13.47 22.54 -30.28
CA PRO A 25 13.10 22.92 -28.92
C PRO A 25 11.65 23.41 -28.90
N PRO A 26 10.84 22.96 -27.91
CA PRO A 26 9.46 23.40 -27.83
C PRO A 26 9.39 24.91 -27.51
N PRO A 27 8.24 25.56 -27.76
CA PRO A 27 8.02 26.96 -27.39
C PRO A 27 8.40 27.23 -25.92
N GLN A 28 8.98 28.40 -25.63
CA GLN A 28 9.61 28.75 -24.34
C GLN A 28 8.70 28.62 -23.10
N SER A 29 7.38 28.47 -23.26
CA SER A 29 6.39 28.30 -22.18
C SER A 29 5.80 26.87 -22.07
N SER A 30 6.35 25.90 -22.80
CA SER A 30 5.77 24.56 -22.88
C SER A 30 6.10 23.69 -21.67
N LEU A 31 5.08 23.01 -21.13
CA LEU A 31 5.27 21.90 -20.21
C LEU A 31 5.89 20.72 -20.98
N GLN A 32 7.06 20.27 -20.56
CA GLN A 32 7.75 19.13 -21.16
C GLN A 32 7.73 17.96 -20.18
N THR A 33 7.35 16.78 -20.66
CA THR A 33 7.28 15.56 -19.84
C THR A 33 7.93 14.40 -20.58
N LEU A 34 8.86 13.72 -19.92
CA LEU A 34 9.53 12.52 -20.44
C LEU A 34 9.08 11.30 -19.64
N CYS A 35 8.40 10.36 -20.30
CA CYS A 35 7.90 9.12 -19.71
C CYS A 35 8.82 7.96 -20.09
N LEU A 36 9.58 7.44 -19.12
CA LEU A 36 10.52 6.34 -19.31
C LEU A 36 9.96 5.03 -18.71
N GLN A 37 10.21 3.92 -19.39
CA GLN A 37 9.83 2.57 -18.97
C GLN A 37 11.07 1.68 -18.83
N GLU A 38 10.96 0.68 -17.96
CA GLU A 38 12.04 -0.28 -17.67
C GLU A 38 13.34 0.36 -17.20
N ILE A 39 13.23 1.36 -16.32
CA ILE A 39 14.39 1.96 -15.68
C ILE A 39 14.88 1.04 -14.55
N SER A 40 16.17 0.68 -14.58
CA SER A 40 16.86 -0.06 -13.53
C SER A 40 17.57 0.85 -12.53
N ASP A 41 17.95 0.30 -11.38
CA ASP A 41 18.73 0.98 -10.34
C ASP A 41 20.10 1.46 -10.87
N GLU A 42 20.68 0.77 -11.85
CA GLU A 42 21.95 1.18 -12.47
C GLU A 42 21.75 2.32 -13.48
N SER A 43 20.63 2.33 -14.20
CA SER A 43 20.37 3.32 -15.26
C SER A 43 19.88 4.66 -14.72
N LEU A 44 19.13 4.67 -13.62
CA LEU A 44 18.52 5.89 -13.07
C LEU A 44 19.55 6.97 -12.67
N PRO A 45 20.62 6.67 -11.90
CA PRO A 45 21.62 7.68 -11.53
C PRO A 45 22.33 8.26 -12.76
N LEU A 46 22.57 7.43 -13.78
CA LEU A 46 23.23 7.84 -15.02
C LEU A 46 22.34 8.79 -15.83
N ILE A 47 21.04 8.48 -15.94
CA ILE A 47 20.06 9.36 -16.61
C ILE A 47 19.95 10.70 -15.88
N LEU A 48 19.74 10.67 -14.56
CA LEU A 48 19.59 11.89 -13.76
C LEU A 48 20.89 12.68 -13.58
N GLY A 49 22.05 12.06 -13.80
CA GLY A 49 23.35 12.70 -13.84
C GLY A 49 23.67 13.41 -15.15
N SER A 50 22.88 13.20 -16.21
CA SER A 50 23.09 13.85 -17.51
C SER A 50 22.82 15.36 -17.43
N PRO A 51 23.77 16.23 -17.84
CA PRO A 51 23.57 17.67 -17.84
C PRO A 51 22.35 18.12 -18.65
N TYR A 52 22.10 17.48 -19.81
CA TYR A 52 20.93 17.75 -20.64
C TYR A 52 19.63 17.45 -19.88
N ILE A 53 19.56 16.31 -19.19
CA ILE A 53 18.37 15.92 -18.42
C ILE A 53 18.14 16.88 -17.25
N GLN A 54 19.19 17.24 -16.52
CA GLN A 54 19.07 18.18 -15.39
C GLN A 54 18.60 19.56 -15.84
N GLN A 55 19.04 20.02 -17.01
CA GLN A 55 18.66 21.31 -17.57
C GLN A 55 17.22 21.30 -18.12
N THR A 56 16.84 20.26 -18.86
CA THR A 56 15.53 20.21 -19.55
C THR A 56 14.41 19.65 -18.66
N TYR A 57 14.74 18.72 -17.76
CA TYR A 57 13.79 18.01 -16.89
C TYR A 57 14.26 17.97 -15.42
N PRO A 58 14.32 19.13 -14.73
CA PRO A 58 14.81 19.21 -13.36
C PRO A 58 13.94 18.47 -12.32
N TYR A 59 12.70 18.11 -12.66
CA TYR A 59 11.79 17.41 -11.76
C TYR A 59 11.65 15.95 -12.16
N ALA A 60 11.83 15.05 -11.19
CA ALA A 60 11.79 13.61 -11.41
C ALA A 60 10.92 12.92 -10.36
N THR A 61 10.20 11.88 -10.76
CA THR A 61 9.43 11.00 -9.86
C THR A 61 10.30 10.22 -8.87
N HIS A 62 11.59 10.06 -9.18
CA HIS A 62 12.55 9.31 -8.40
C HIS A 62 13.86 10.11 -8.28
N ALA A 63 14.55 9.98 -7.14
CA ALA A 63 15.87 10.55 -6.94
C ALA A 63 16.96 9.60 -7.48
N PRO A 64 18.19 10.07 -7.72
CA PRO A 64 19.30 9.20 -8.13
C PRO A 64 19.56 8.04 -7.15
N SER A 65 19.23 8.21 -5.87
CA SER A 65 19.35 7.19 -4.82
C SER A 65 18.06 6.41 -4.54
N SER A 66 17.03 6.56 -5.36
CA SER A 66 15.80 5.78 -5.22
C SER A 66 16.06 4.30 -5.51
N LEU A 67 15.64 3.43 -4.59
CA LEU A 67 15.58 1.99 -4.83
C LEU A 67 14.30 1.67 -5.60
N LEU A 68 14.45 1.12 -6.80
CA LEU A 68 13.33 0.80 -7.64
C LEU A 68 12.86 -0.65 -7.37
N PRO A 69 11.54 -0.89 -7.21
CA PRO A 69 11.00 -2.16 -6.73
C PRO A 69 11.09 -3.32 -7.74
N SER A 70 11.49 -3.07 -8.97
CA SER A 70 11.55 -4.03 -10.07
C SER A 70 12.73 -3.71 -11.00
N THR A 71 12.88 -4.45 -12.09
CA THR A 71 13.70 -4.04 -13.26
C THR A 71 12.85 -3.35 -14.32
N ARG A 72 11.52 -3.31 -14.14
CA ARG A 72 10.54 -2.75 -15.10
C ARG A 72 9.86 -1.47 -14.58
N ASN A 73 10.63 -0.55 -14.02
CA ASN A 73 10.06 0.63 -13.35
C ASN A 73 9.73 1.75 -14.32
N LEU A 74 8.74 2.53 -13.93
CA LEU A 74 8.33 3.73 -14.62
C LEU A 74 8.98 4.93 -13.96
N VAL A 75 9.55 5.82 -14.76
CA VAL A 75 10.08 7.11 -14.29
C VAL A 75 9.54 8.21 -15.19
N THR A 76 8.91 9.21 -14.59
CA THR A 76 8.53 10.43 -15.30
C THR A 76 9.43 11.58 -14.86
N LEU A 77 9.95 12.32 -15.83
CA LEU A 77 10.71 13.56 -15.67
C LEU A 77 9.93 14.72 -16.29
N ALA A 78 10.09 15.94 -15.79
CA ALA A 78 9.38 17.10 -16.32
C ALA A 78 10.13 18.43 -16.15
N SER A 79 9.76 19.42 -16.98
CA SER A 79 10.27 20.78 -16.92
C SER A 79 9.67 21.63 -15.78
N GLN A 80 8.56 21.17 -15.19
CA GLN A 80 7.83 21.86 -14.11
C GLN A 80 7.59 20.93 -12.92
N PRO A 81 7.43 21.48 -11.70
CA PRO A 81 7.13 20.67 -10.52
C PRO A 81 5.76 20.00 -10.66
N PHE A 82 5.65 18.77 -10.16
CA PHE A 82 4.42 18.00 -10.18
C PHE A 82 4.27 17.18 -8.90
N THR A 83 3.04 16.75 -8.64
CA THR A 83 2.78 15.64 -7.70
C THR A 83 2.64 14.34 -8.49
N SER A 84 2.92 13.19 -7.87
CA SER A 84 2.79 11.89 -8.55
C SER A 84 1.94 10.90 -7.76
N THR A 85 1.30 9.96 -8.45
CA THR A 85 0.46 8.90 -7.88
C THR A 85 0.66 7.64 -8.71
N VAL A 86 0.88 6.49 -8.05
CA VAL A 86 1.00 5.20 -8.73
C VAL A 86 -0.36 4.47 -8.72
N VAL A 87 -0.84 4.09 -9.90
CA VAL A 87 -2.03 3.26 -10.09
C VAL A 87 -1.59 1.81 -10.27
N GLN A 88 -1.72 1.00 -9.21
CA GLN A 88 -1.34 -0.42 -9.24
C GLN A 88 -2.39 -1.28 -9.96
N PHE A 89 -1.98 -2.09 -10.94
CA PHE A 89 -2.87 -3.04 -11.62
C PHE A 89 -3.00 -4.38 -10.85
N GLU A 90 -3.82 -5.31 -11.36
CA GLU A 90 -4.03 -6.62 -10.73
C GLU A 90 -2.74 -7.40 -10.50
N ALA A 91 -1.85 -7.41 -11.50
CA ALA A 91 -0.51 -7.96 -11.39
C ALA A 91 0.40 -7.02 -10.58
N ARG A 92 1.03 -7.54 -9.51
CA ARG A 92 1.87 -6.76 -8.56
C ARG A 92 3.05 -6.04 -9.21
N HIS A 93 3.52 -6.49 -10.37
CA HIS A 93 4.66 -5.92 -11.08
C HIS A 93 4.26 -4.98 -12.24
N LYS A 94 2.96 -4.67 -12.40
CA LYS A 94 2.47 -3.75 -13.44
C LYS A 94 1.69 -2.61 -12.79
N SER A 95 2.05 -1.38 -13.13
CA SER A 95 1.42 -0.16 -12.63
C SER A 95 1.41 0.92 -13.71
N ALA A 96 0.72 2.02 -13.44
CA ALA A 96 0.86 3.29 -14.15
C ALA A 96 1.32 4.37 -13.18
N LEU A 97 2.17 5.28 -13.63
CA LEU A 97 2.69 6.40 -12.84
C LEU A 97 2.08 7.70 -13.36
N VAL A 98 1.17 8.28 -12.60
CA VAL A 98 0.41 9.48 -12.96
C VAL A 98 1.05 10.69 -12.30
N VAL A 99 1.46 11.69 -13.09
CA VAL A 99 1.93 12.99 -12.59
C VAL A 99 0.88 14.07 -12.83
N GLU A 100 0.77 15.02 -11.90
CA GLU A 100 -0.19 16.12 -11.94
C GLU A 100 0.54 17.46 -11.84
N PHE A 101 0.29 18.31 -12.84
CA PHE A 101 0.84 19.66 -12.96
C PHE A 101 -0.22 20.70 -12.64
N SER A 102 0.16 21.71 -11.88
CA SER A 102 -0.65 22.91 -11.65
C SER A 102 -0.08 24.07 -12.47
N LEU A 103 -0.76 24.39 -13.58
CA LEU A 103 -0.33 25.45 -14.50
C LEU A 103 -0.84 26.80 -13.96
N GLY A 104 0.03 27.50 -13.21
CA GLY A 104 -0.31 28.66 -12.38
C GLY A 104 -0.85 29.91 -13.10
N ASP A 105 -0.77 30.00 -14.43
CA ASP A 105 -1.08 31.26 -15.15
C ASP A 105 -2.38 31.24 -15.98
N LEU A 106 -3.16 30.15 -15.94
CA LEU A 106 -4.45 30.04 -16.64
C LEU A 106 -5.46 29.30 -15.76
N GLY A 107 -6.10 30.03 -14.83
CA GLY A 107 -7.28 29.63 -14.03
C GLY A 107 -7.50 28.12 -13.83
N GLU A 108 -7.09 27.58 -12.68
CA GLU A 108 -7.35 26.19 -12.23
C GLU A 108 -7.15 25.06 -13.27
N LYS A 109 -6.28 25.25 -14.28
CA LYS A 109 -5.98 24.17 -15.24
C LYS A 109 -4.93 23.22 -14.67
N ASN A 110 -5.36 22.01 -14.34
CA ASN A 110 -4.47 20.91 -13.98
C ASN A 110 -4.35 19.91 -15.15
N VAL A 111 -3.13 19.50 -15.47
CA VAL A 111 -2.85 18.48 -16.49
C VAL A 111 -2.36 17.21 -15.81
N LEU A 112 -2.97 16.08 -16.15
CA LEU A 112 -2.56 14.75 -15.70
C LEU A 112 -1.82 14.03 -16.84
N VAL A 113 -0.65 13.49 -16.55
CA VAL A 113 0.10 12.63 -17.49
C VAL A 113 0.34 11.28 -16.85
N ALA A 114 -0.22 10.22 -17.43
CA ALA A 114 -0.06 8.84 -16.97
C ALA A 114 0.99 8.10 -17.81
N ASN A 115 2.13 7.77 -17.20
CA ASN A 115 3.15 6.90 -17.76
C ASN A 115 2.72 5.42 -17.58
N VAL A 116 2.74 4.62 -18.64
CA VAL A 116 2.32 3.20 -18.61
C VAL A 116 3.37 2.25 -19.20
N HIS A 117 3.37 1.02 -18.70
CA HIS A 117 4.05 -0.12 -19.32
C HIS A 117 3.19 -1.38 -19.14
N LEU A 118 2.29 -1.65 -20.09
CA LEU A 118 1.25 -2.67 -19.97
C LEU A 118 1.77 -4.11 -20.16
N THR A 119 0.93 -5.10 -19.93
CA THR A 119 1.31 -6.53 -20.08
C THR A 119 1.71 -6.87 -21.51
N SER A 120 2.91 -7.42 -21.70
CA SER A 120 3.44 -7.86 -22.99
C SER A 120 2.81 -9.18 -23.49
N GLY A 121 2.96 -9.43 -24.79
CA GLY A 121 2.58 -10.70 -25.44
C GLY A 121 1.17 -10.72 -26.03
N LEU A 122 0.98 -11.62 -27.00
CA LEU A 122 -0.29 -11.87 -27.68
C LEU A 122 -0.82 -13.26 -27.29
N THR A 123 -1.50 -13.32 -26.15
CA THR A 123 -2.26 -14.50 -25.68
C THR A 123 -3.61 -14.02 -25.13
N ASP A 124 -4.60 -14.92 -25.03
CA ASP A 124 -5.92 -14.58 -24.48
C ASP A 124 -5.80 -13.90 -23.10
N LYS A 125 -4.98 -14.46 -22.20
CA LYS A 125 -4.73 -13.90 -20.87
C LYS A 125 -4.02 -12.53 -20.93
N ALA A 126 -3.06 -12.36 -21.84
CA ALA A 126 -2.32 -11.11 -21.95
C ALA A 126 -3.17 -9.95 -22.51
N VAL A 127 -4.03 -10.23 -23.50
CA VAL A 127 -4.94 -9.22 -24.08
C VAL A 127 -6.00 -8.82 -23.05
N GLN A 128 -6.59 -9.78 -22.35
CA GLN A 128 -7.52 -9.51 -21.24
C GLN A 128 -6.87 -8.70 -20.12
N ALA A 129 -5.63 -9.03 -19.75
CA ALA A 129 -4.88 -8.26 -18.76
C ALA A 129 -4.65 -6.80 -19.21
N LYS A 130 -4.23 -6.57 -20.45
CA LYS A 130 -4.05 -5.21 -21.00
C LYS A 130 -5.35 -4.41 -21.00
N LYS A 131 -6.46 -5.03 -21.41
CA LYS A 131 -7.79 -4.39 -21.39
C LYS A 131 -8.22 -4.03 -19.98
N SER A 132 -8.04 -4.92 -19.02
CA SER A 132 -8.31 -4.66 -17.60
C SER A 132 -7.45 -3.50 -17.07
N GLN A 133 -6.17 -3.45 -17.44
CA GLN A 133 -5.24 -2.38 -17.05
C GLN A 133 -5.68 -1.01 -17.59
N ILE A 134 -5.96 -0.90 -18.90
CA ILE A 134 -6.42 0.35 -19.52
C ILE A 134 -7.80 0.78 -19.02
N ASN A 135 -8.73 -0.16 -18.80
CA ASN A 135 -10.04 0.17 -18.23
C ASN A 135 -9.92 0.69 -16.79
N THR A 136 -9.05 0.08 -15.98
CA THR A 136 -8.78 0.52 -14.60
C THR A 136 -8.17 1.92 -14.59
N LEU A 137 -7.17 2.16 -15.43
CA LEU A 137 -6.52 3.47 -15.56
C LEU A 137 -7.50 4.52 -16.08
N SER A 138 -8.28 4.21 -17.12
CA SER A 138 -9.26 5.13 -17.69
C SER A 138 -10.32 5.53 -16.67
N LYS A 139 -10.86 4.57 -15.90
CA LYS A 139 -11.80 4.86 -14.81
C LYS A 139 -11.20 5.77 -13.75
N PHE A 140 -9.95 5.52 -13.35
CA PHE A 140 -9.23 6.36 -12.38
C PHE A 140 -9.06 7.79 -12.89
N LEU A 141 -8.58 7.93 -14.13
CA LEU A 141 -8.28 9.23 -14.72
C LEU A 141 -9.55 10.04 -15.01
N ILE A 142 -10.61 9.41 -15.54
CA ILE A 142 -11.88 10.09 -15.82
C ILE A 142 -12.57 10.53 -14.54
N ALA A 143 -12.55 9.70 -13.49
CA ALA A 143 -13.12 10.09 -12.19
C ALA A 143 -12.41 11.32 -11.62
N ARG A 144 -11.06 11.36 -11.66
CA ARG A 144 -10.30 12.54 -11.23
C ARG A 144 -10.41 13.74 -12.18
N GLY A 145 -10.65 13.51 -13.46
CA GLY A 145 -10.78 14.55 -14.47
C GLY A 145 -12.07 15.35 -14.35
N LYS A 146 -13.19 14.67 -14.05
CA LYS A 146 -14.52 15.29 -13.93
C LYS A 146 -14.69 16.20 -12.72
N ASP A 147 -14.05 15.87 -11.59
CA ASP A 147 -14.23 16.64 -10.35
C ASP A 147 -13.55 18.03 -10.37
N ARG A 148 -12.64 18.30 -11.32
CA ARG A 148 -11.77 19.50 -11.31
C ARG A 148 -11.37 20.03 -12.69
N GLU A 149 -12.16 19.77 -13.73
CA GLU A 149 -11.87 20.17 -15.12
C GLU A 149 -10.42 19.86 -15.59
N ARG A 150 -9.91 18.67 -15.29
CA ARG A 150 -8.51 18.33 -15.58
C ARG A 150 -8.35 17.74 -16.97
N GLU A 151 -7.32 18.19 -17.68
CA GLU A 151 -6.93 17.58 -18.95
C GLU A 151 -6.06 16.35 -18.69
N THR A 152 -6.23 15.29 -19.48
CA THR A 152 -5.57 14.01 -19.22
C THR A 152 -4.88 13.45 -20.46
N ILE A 153 -3.64 13.02 -20.26
CA ILE A 153 -2.77 12.34 -21.23
C ILE A 153 -2.36 10.99 -20.66
N ILE A 154 -2.29 9.95 -21.50
CA ILE A 154 -1.67 8.66 -21.19
C ILE A 154 -0.54 8.44 -22.20
N ALA A 155 0.67 8.18 -21.75
CA ALA A 155 1.82 7.94 -22.60
C ALA A 155 2.66 6.76 -22.11
N GLY A 156 3.37 6.09 -23.02
CA GLY A 156 4.31 5.01 -22.70
C GLY A 156 4.05 3.76 -23.52
N ASP A 157 4.48 2.61 -23.00
CA ASP A 157 4.48 1.34 -23.71
C ASP A 157 3.19 0.55 -23.43
N PHE A 158 2.30 0.50 -24.43
CA PHE A 158 1.04 -0.22 -24.34
C PHE A 158 1.17 -1.72 -24.63
N ASN A 159 2.30 -2.18 -25.17
CA ASN A 159 2.53 -3.59 -25.48
C ASN A 159 1.38 -4.23 -26.31
N LEU A 160 0.74 -3.41 -27.15
CA LEU A 160 -0.42 -3.81 -27.97
C LEU A 160 0.06 -4.28 -29.33
N THR A 161 -0.21 -5.55 -29.66
CA THR A 161 0.09 -6.07 -31.00
C THR A 161 -0.82 -5.39 -32.02
N THR A 162 -0.21 -4.73 -33.00
CA THR A 162 -0.91 -3.90 -33.99
C THR A 162 -0.90 -4.49 -35.38
N SER A 163 0.17 -5.20 -35.77
CA SER A 163 0.25 -5.82 -37.10
C SER A 163 -0.88 -6.81 -37.29
N ASN A 164 -1.73 -6.54 -38.28
CA ASN A 164 -2.78 -7.47 -38.65
C ASN A 164 -2.19 -8.81 -39.11
N ARG A 165 -0.98 -8.80 -39.70
CA ARG A 165 -0.26 -10.03 -40.09
C ARG A 165 0.08 -10.88 -38.86
N THR A 166 0.64 -10.30 -37.81
CA THR A 166 0.95 -11.02 -36.57
C THR A 166 -0.32 -11.57 -35.92
N ILE A 167 -1.40 -10.78 -35.86
CA ILE A 167 -2.68 -11.21 -35.29
C ILE A 167 -3.28 -12.39 -36.10
N GLN A 168 -3.30 -12.29 -37.43
CA GLN A 168 -3.82 -13.36 -38.28
C GLN A 168 -2.97 -14.63 -38.19
N LYS A 169 -1.64 -14.52 -38.16
CA LYS A 169 -0.77 -15.69 -37.97
C LYS A 169 -1.02 -16.36 -36.62
N ALA A 170 -1.10 -15.58 -35.53
CA ALA A 170 -1.40 -16.11 -34.20
C ALA A 170 -2.77 -16.82 -34.16
N LEU A 171 -3.77 -16.25 -34.82
CA LEU A 171 -5.11 -16.84 -34.93
C LEU A 171 -5.09 -18.14 -35.74
N SER A 172 -4.44 -18.14 -36.91
CA SER A 172 -4.32 -19.33 -37.76
C SER A 172 -3.50 -20.45 -37.11
N GLY A 173 -2.51 -20.09 -36.28
CA GLY A 173 -1.68 -21.02 -35.52
C GLY A 173 -2.31 -21.49 -34.21
N GLY A 174 -3.53 -21.06 -33.88
CA GLY A 174 -4.23 -21.45 -32.66
C GLY A 174 -3.63 -20.89 -31.36
N LEU A 175 -2.80 -19.85 -31.45
CA LEU A 175 -2.17 -19.21 -30.28
C LEU A 175 -3.12 -18.24 -29.55
N ILE A 176 -4.15 -17.76 -30.26
CA ILE A 176 -5.23 -16.91 -29.73
C ILE A 176 -6.59 -17.34 -30.29
N THR A 177 -7.65 -17.01 -29.57
CA THR A 177 -9.04 -17.18 -30.03
C THR A 177 -9.47 -16.09 -31.02
N LYS A 178 -10.59 -16.33 -31.74
CA LYS A 178 -11.20 -15.31 -32.61
C LYS A 178 -11.64 -14.10 -31.81
N GLU A 179 -12.16 -14.33 -30.61
CA GLU A 179 -12.56 -13.32 -29.64
C GLU A 179 -11.36 -12.43 -29.26
N THR A 180 -10.22 -13.03 -28.92
CA THR A 180 -8.98 -12.29 -28.62
C THR A 180 -8.47 -11.48 -29.80
N ALA A 181 -8.56 -12.02 -31.03
CA ALA A 181 -8.15 -11.31 -32.25
C ALA A 181 -9.02 -10.07 -32.55
N MET A 182 -10.29 -10.08 -32.15
CA MET A 182 -11.15 -8.90 -32.19
C MET A 182 -10.86 -7.97 -31.02
N GLU A 183 -10.69 -8.53 -29.83
CA GLU A 183 -10.55 -7.78 -28.60
C GLU A 183 -9.27 -6.94 -28.54
N VAL A 184 -8.15 -7.46 -29.06
CA VAL A 184 -6.87 -6.73 -29.11
C VAL A 184 -6.99 -5.38 -29.83
N LYS A 185 -7.88 -5.28 -30.83
CA LYS A 185 -8.15 -4.05 -31.58
C LYS A 185 -8.99 -3.03 -30.79
N THR A 186 -9.61 -3.45 -29.69
CA THR A 186 -10.56 -2.66 -28.88
C THR A 186 -10.07 -2.42 -27.45
N VAL A 187 -8.81 -2.76 -27.15
CA VAL A 187 -8.22 -2.53 -25.81
C VAL A 187 -8.22 -1.04 -25.47
N ILE A 188 -7.94 -0.18 -26.46
CA ILE A 188 -8.09 1.27 -26.34
C ILE A 188 -9.49 1.63 -26.85
N ASP A 189 -10.31 2.21 -25.99
CA ASP A 189 -11.62 2.73 -26.37
C ASP A 189 -11.47 4.09 -27.07
N LEU A 190 -11.46 4.08 -28.41
CA LEU A 190 -11.34 5.28 -29.26
C LEU A 190 -12.59 6.18 -29.25
N ASN A 191 -13.66 5.77 -28.55
CA ASN A 191 -14.78 6.67 -28.24
C ASN A 191 -14.43 7.60 -27.07
N VAL A 192 -13.48 7.19 -26.22
CA VAL A 192 -13.05 7.94 -25.03
C VAL A 192 -11.71 8.62 -25.27
N TRP A 193 -10.77 7.96 -25.94
CA TRP A 193 -9.41 8.44 -26.14
C TRP A 193 -9.15 8.79 -27.62
N GLN A 194 -8.38 9.85 -27.85
CA GLN A 194 -7.72 10.11 -29.13
C GLN A 194 -6.28 9.64 -29.05
N ASP A 195 -5.79 9.03 -30.13
CA ASP A 195 -4.40 8.60 -30.29
C ASP A 195 -3.67 9.62 -31.16
N ALA A 196 -2.62 10.26 -30.63
CA ALA A 196 -1.93 11.35 -31.30
C ALA A 196 -1.40 10.94 -32.68
N PHE A 197 -0.90 9.71 -32.82
CA PHE A 197 -0.42 9.19 -34.10
C PHE A 197 -1.56 9.05 -35.13
N LEU A 198 -2.70 8.52 -34.71
CA LEU A 198 -3.84 8.33 -35.62
C LEU A 198 -4.42 9.68 -36.07
N VAL A 199 -4.37 10.70 -35.21
CA VAL A 199 -4.83 12.04 -35.56
C VAL A 199 -3.87 12.71 -36.56
N SER A 200 -2.55 12.54 -36.40
CA SER A 200 -1.58 13.07 -37.37
C SER A 200 -1.69 12.37 -38.73
N ASP A 201 -1.92 11.06 -38.76
CA ASP A 201 -2.04 10.27 -40.00
C ASP A 201 -3.31 10.63 -40.80
N LEU A 202 -4.44 10.80 -40.11
CA LEU A 202 -5.70 11.27 -40.73
C LEU A 202 -5.59 12.69 -41.32
N ASN A 203 -4.75 13.54 -40.75
CA ASN A 203 -4.49 14.88 -41.30
C ASN A 203 -3.64 14.84 -42.58
N LEU A 204 -2.77 13.83 -42.75
CA LEU A 204 -2.01 13.61 -43.99
C LEU A 204 -2.93 13.18 -45.15
N GLU A 205 -3.93 12.32 -44.87
CA GLU A 205 -4.93 11.92 -45.86
C GLU A 205 -5.89 13.06 -46.25
N ARG A 206 -6.21 13.98 -45.32
CA ARG A 206 -7.00 15.18 -45.64
C ARG A 206 -6.19 16.25 -46.39
N GLY A 207 -4.93 16.46 -46.01
CA GLY A 207 -4.04 17.41 -46.68
C GLY A 207 -3.67 17.02 -48.11
N SER A 208 -3.81 15.75 -48.48
CA SER A 208 -3.60 15.24 -49.85
C SER A 208 -4.85 15.29 -50.74
N MET A 209 -6.04 15.59 -50.20
CA MET A 209 -7.26 15.80 -51.00
C MET A 209 -7.57 17.27 -51.30
N GLU A 210 -6.92 18.23 -50.64
CA GLU A 210 -7.17 19.68 -50.82
C GLU A 210 -6.06 20.43 -51.60
N GLY A 211 -5.28 19.72 -52.43
CA GLY A 211 -4.25 20.31 -53.29
C GLY A 211 -4.53 20.16 -54.78
N ASN A 212 -5.18 21.17 -55.36
CA ASN A 212 -5.18 21.61 -56.77
C ASN A 212 -5.29 20.57 -57.91
N HIS A 213 -6.49 20.49 -58.49
CA HIS A 213 -6.64 20.42 -59.93
C HIS A 213 -6.00 21.66 -60.57
N GLU A 214 -4.90 21.50 -61.30
CA GLU A 214 -4.59 22.29 -62.51
C GLU A 214 -3.51 21.58 -63.34
N ASP A 215 -3.78 21.48 -64.64
CA ASP A 215 -3.00 20.78 -65.67
C ASP A 215 -1.63 21.44 -65.96
N GLY A 216 -0.58 20.64 -66.17
CA GLY A 216 0.67 21.10 -66.81
C GLY A 216 1.86 20.12 -66.73
N PRO A 217 2.61 19.85 -67.82
CA PRO A 217 3.47 18.67 -67.92
C PRO A 217 4.92 18.86 -67.43
N MET A 218 5.48 17.74 -66.97
CA MET A 218 6.90 17.36 -66.75
C MET A 218 7.96 18.27 -67.40
N LEU A 219 8.92 18.76 -66.60
CA LEU A 219 10.33 18.92 -66.99
C LEU A 219 11.26 18.92 -65.76
N ASP A 220 12.45 18.39 -65.99
CA ASP A 220 13.44 17.88 -65.04
C ASP A 220 14.30 18.96 -64.37
N GLY A 221 14.87 18.67 -63.19
CA GLY A 221 15.91 19.50 -62.59
C GLY A 221 16.17 19.21 -61.12
N GLU A 222 17.26 18.48 -60.87
CA GLU A 222 17.84 18.19 -59.55
C GLU A 222 18.12 19.46 -58.75
N ASP A 223 17.81 19.45 -57.45
CA ASP A 223 18.71 19.99 -56.42
C ASP A 223 18.44 19.29 -55.08
N ALA A 224 19.52 18.70 -54.56
CA ALA A 224 19.58 17.86 -53.40
C ALA A 224 19.46 18.66 -52.09
N ASN A 225 18.76 18.10 -51.09
CA ASN A 225 19.35 17.52 -49.87
C ASN A 225 18.24 17.30 -48.81
N GLY A 226 17.99 16.04 -48.41
CA GLY A 226 17.12 15.74 -47.26
C GLY A 226 16.02 14.69 -47.46
N SER A 227 16.29 13.58 -48.14
CA SER A 227 15.46 12.37 -48.00
C SER A 227 16.33 11.13 -48.20
N ALA A 228 16.80 10.57 -47.09
CA ALA A 228 17.38 9.24 -47.07
C ALA A 228 16.48 8.38 -46.19
N MET A 229 15.53 7.68 -46.81
CA MET A 229 14.91 6.41 -46.37
C MET A 229 13.81 6.00 -47.36
N LEU A 230 14.18 5.80 -48.62
CA LEU A 230 13.42 4.98 -49.57
C LEU A 230 14.42 4.28 -50.48
N ASP A 231 15.21 3.37 -49.91
CA ASP A 231 15.84 2.33 -50.72
C ASP A 231 15.96 1.04 -49.88
N HIS A 232 14.88 0.26 -49.88
CA HIS A 232 14.96 -1.19 -49.70
C HIS A 232 13.71 -1.86 -50.26
N ASP A 233 13.94 -2.78 -51.20
CA ASP A 233 13.01 -3.61 -51.96
C ASP A 233 11.75 -4.12 -51.23
N SER A 234 10.59 -3.86 -51.83
CA SER A 234 9.37 -4.70 -51.83
C SER A 234 8.92 -5.37 -50.51
N ASN A 235 8.54 -4.60 -49.49
CA ASN A 235 7.65 -5.09 -48.43
C ASN A 235 6.37 -4.26 -48.40
N GLU A 236 5.25 -4.89 -48.75
CA GLU A 236 3.91 -4.36 -48.46
C GLU A 236 3.82 -4.04 -46.96
N ILE A 237 3.71 -2.76 -46.58
CA ILE A 237 3.47 -2.38 -45.19
C ILE A 237 2.05 -2.85 -44.84
N PHE A 238 1.93 -3.87 -43.99
CA PHE A 238 0.62 -4.41 -43.65
C PHE A 238 -0.12 -3.47 -42.69
N ALA A 239 -1.45 -3.48 -42.75
CA ALA A 239 -2.28 -2.65 -41.87
C ALA A 239 -1.92 -2.88 -40.39
N GLY A 240 -1.63 -1.78 -39.69
CA GLY A 240 -1.23 -1.78 -38.28
C GLY A 240 0.27 -1.81 -38.02
N GLU A 241 1.11 -1.78 -39.06
CA GLU A 241 2.57 -1.67 -38.96
C GLU A 241 3.07 -0.21 -39.07
N GLN A 242 2.19 0.70 -39.48
CA GLN A 242 2.50 2.14 -39.59
C GLN A 242 2.85 2.75 -38.22
N GLY A 243 3.93 3.54 -38.18
CA GLY A 243 4.41 4.17 -36.95
C GLY A 243 4.91 3.17 -35.91
N ALA A 244 5.46 2.04 -36.34
CA ALA A 244 6.01 1.04 -35.43
C ALA A 244 7.14 1.63 -34.57
N THR A 245 7.06 1.38 -33.26
CA THR A 245 8.06 1.81 -32.28
C THR A 245 8.94 0.63 -31.86
N PHE A 246 8.45 -0.59 -32.10
CA PHE A 246 9.21 -1.82 -31.95
C PHE A 246 9.33 -2.49 -33.32
N ASP A 247 10.36 -2.10 -34.06
CA ASP A 247 10.61 -2.54 -35.43
C ASP A 247 11.86 -3.42 -35.50
N ARG A 248 11.66 -4.73 -35.68
CA ARG A 248 12.76 -5.71 -35.76
C ARG A 248 13.48 -5.74 -37.11
N ILE A 249 12.98 -4.99 -38.09
CA ILE A 249 13.58 -4.88 -39.42
C ILE A 249 14.64 -3.79 -39.38
N THR A 250 14.32 -2.64 -38.79
CA THR A 250 15.20 -1.46 -38.80
C THR A 250 15.97 -1.24 -37.50
N ASN A 251 15.53 -1.79 -36.37
CA ASN A 251 16.23 -1.65 -35.08
C ASN A 251 17.14 -2.86 -34.81
N PRO A 252 18.48 -2.70 -34.78
CA PRO A 252 19.41 -3.82 -34.64
C PRO A 252 19.43 -4.44 -33.23
N ILE A 253 18.95 -3.74 -32.19
CA ILE A 253 18.75 -4.34 -30.86
C ILE A 253 17.47 -5.18 -30.88
N ALA A 254 16.36 -4.64 -31.40
CA ALA A 254 15.10 -5.38 -31.51
C ALA A 254 15.21 -6.60 -32.43
N ALA A 255 16.05 -6.54 -33.47
CA ALA A 255 16.31 -7.64 -34.40
C ALA A 255 16.94 -8.88 -33.74
N GLN A 256 17.65 -8.69 -32.62
CA GLN A 256 18.29 -9.77 -31.85
C GLN A 256 17.30 -10.54 -30.97
N LEU A 257 16.08 -10.04 -30.82
CA LEU A 257 15.04 -10.68 -30.04
C LEU A 257 14.30 -11.76 -30.81
N ASP A 258 14.24 -12.96 -30.21
CA ASP A 258 13.45 -14.05 -30.75
C ASP A 258 11.95 -13.69 -30.76
N PRO A 259 11.32 -13.63 -31.96
CA PRO A 259 9.91 -13.28 -32.05
C PRO A 259 9.05 -14.47 -31.61
N PRO A 260 8.07 -14.29 -30.71
CA PRO A 260 7.17 -15.37 -30.31
C PRO A 260 6.22 -15.83 -31.43
N ILE A 261 5.98 -15.00 -32.46
CA ILE A 261 5.07 -15.30 -33.58
C ILE A 261 5.73 -14.97 -34.92
N ASP A 262 6.07 -13.70 -35.14
CA ASP A 262 6.77 -13.25 -36.33
C ASP A 262 7.55 -11.94 -36.08
N ARG A 263 8.31 -11.52 -37.09
CA ARG A 263 9.16 -10.33 -37.05
C ARG A 263 8.43 -9.04 -37.45
N SER A 264 7.11 -9.05 -37.57
CA SER A 264 6.38 -7.88 -38.08
C SER A 264 6.51 -6.70 -37.11
N PRO A 265 6.70 -5.46 -37.62
CA PRO A 265 6.80 -4.26 -36.78
C PRO A 265 5.54 -4.02 -35.93
N GLN A 266 5.70 -3.43 -34.73
CA GLN A 266 4.59 -3.17 -33.81
C GLN A 266 4.62 -1.74 -33.25
N ARG A 267 3.44 -1.12 -33.13
CA ARG A 267 3.27 0.20 -32.49
C ARG A 267 2.85 0.06 -31.03
N TYR A 268 3.85 -0.14 -30.18
CA TYR A 268 3.70 -0.31 -28.74
C TYR A 268 3.64 1.01 -27.99
N ASP A 269 4.47 1.98 -28.36
CA ASP A 269 4.58 3.25 -27.66
C ASP A 269 3.58 4.25 -28.24
N ARG A 270 2.78 4.88 -27.37
CA ARG A 270 1.66 5.74 -27.77
C ARG A 270 1.49 6.93 -26.85
N VAL A 271 0.85 7.96 -27.38
CA VAL A 271 0.36 9.11 -26.61
C VAL A 271 -1.14 9.26 -26.87
N LEU A 272 -1.94 9.09 -25.83
CA LEU A 272 -3.39 9.23 -25.85
C LEU A 272 -3.82 10.46 -25.06
N TYR A 273 -4.89 11.12 -25.48
CA TYR A 273 -5.52 12.21 -24.73
C TYR A 273 -7.05 12.10 -24.80
N LEU A 274 -7.74 12.70 -23.83
CA LEU A 274 -9.19 12.55 -23.70
C LEU A 274 -9.94 13.20 -24.87
N LYS A 275 -10.82 12.42 -25.52
CA LYS A 275 -11.64 12.89 -26.65
C LYS A 275 -12.67 13.93 -26.16
N GLY A 276 -12.74 15.07 -26.85
CA GLY A 276 -13.64 16.16 -26.49
C GLY A 276 -13.16 17.01 -25.32
N GLY A 277 -11.93 16.79 -24.83
CA GLY A 277 -11.25 17.70 -23.89
C GLY A 277 -10.73 18.97 -24.57
N ARG A 278 -9.98 19.79 -23.82
CA ARG A 278 -9.34 21.01 -24.35
C ARG A 278 -7.95 20.75 -24.94
N ILE A 279 -7.42 19.55 -24.73
CA ILE A 279 -6.21 19.08 -25.41
C ILE A 279 -6.54 18.70 -26.85
N SER A 280 -5.75 19.21 -27.78
CA SER A 280 -5.76 18.80 -29.18
C SER A 280 -4.35 18.79 -29.75
N ALA A 281 -4.06 17.83 -30.62
CA ALA A 281 -3.00 17.95 -31.62
C ALA A 281 -3.55 18.86 -32.74
N ARG A 282 -3.06 20.11 -32.87
CA ARG A 282 -3.49 21.07 -33.90
C ARG A 282 -2.53 21.03 -35.11
N GLY A 283 -2.72 20.05 -35.99
CA GLY A 283 -2.88 20.30 -37.42
C GLY A 283 -1.70 20.78 -38.29
N GLU A 284 -0.43 20.60 -37.91
CA GLU A 284 0.71 20.72 -38.84
C GLU A 284 1.68 19.52 -38.71
N ARG A 285 2.53 19.29 -39.73
CA ARG A 285 3.36 18.07 -39.93
C ARG A 285 4.30 17.68 -38.77
N ASP A 286 4.50 18.56 -37.79
CA ASP A 286 5.56 18.44 -36.77
C ASP A 286 5.04 18.10 -35.35
N GLU A 287 3.78 17.67 -35.19
CA GLU A 287 3.19 17.46 -33.85
C GLU A 287 3.34 16.03 -33.29
N PHE A 288 3.63 15.02 -34.11
CA PHE A 288 3.96 13.67 -33.64
C PHE A 288 5.20 13.15 -34.35
N GLU A 289 6.22 12.80 -33.59
CA GLU A 289 7.52 12.39 -34.11
C GLU A 289 7.93 11.05 -33.49
N ILE A 290 8.57 10.20 -34.30
CA ILE A 290 9.31 9.02 -33.82
C ILE A 290 10.79 9.39 -33.85
N PHE A 291 11.53 9.04 -32.79
CA PHE A 291 12.95 9.37 -32.66
C PHE A 291 13.77 8.19 -32.12
N GLY A 292 15.09 8.32 -32.14
CA GLY A 292 16.00 7.27 -31.67
C GLY A 292 16.35 6.24 -32.73
N PHE A 293 16.22 6.60 -34.01
CA PHE A 293 16.69 5.81 -35.15
C PHE A 293 18.20 5.55 -35.05
N ALA A 294 18.67 4.57 -35.83
CA ALA A 294 20.08 4.24 -35.88
C ALA A 294 20.91 5.44 -36.38
N ASP A 295 22.05 5.70 -35.74
CA ASP A 295 23.01 6.69 -36.21
C ASP A 295 23.70 6.24 -37.51
N GLU A 296 24.60 7.07 -38.06
CA GLU A 296 25.34 6.78 -39.29
C GLU A 296 26.17 5.48 -39.20
N GLU A 297 26.55 5.07 -37.99
CA GLU A 297 27.24 3.80 -37.73
C GLU A 297 26.29 2.62 -37.43
N GLY A 298 24.98 2.81 -37.57
CA GLY A 298 23.98 1.78 -37.34
C GLY A 298 23.70 1.48 -35.86
N ARG A 299 24.12 2.34 -34.92
CA ARG A 299 23.94 2.13 -33.47
C ARG A 299 22.64 2.77 -33.00
N VAL A 300 21.95 2.10 -32.07
CA VAL A 300 20.72 2.59 -31.44
C VAL A 300 20.84 2.57 -29.92
N GLY A 301 20.14 3.50 -29.25
CA GLY A 301 20.13 3.61 -27.79
C GLY A 301 19.19 2.62 -27.09
N SER A 302 18.14 2.15 -27.78
CA SER A 302 17.04 1.37 -27.22
C SER A 302 16.51 0.36 -28.24
N ASP A 303 15.91 -0.72 -27.75
CA ASP A 303 15.16 -1.73 -28.52
C ASP A 303 13.81 -1.21 -29.04
N HIS A 304 13.38 -0.06 -28.53
CA HIS A 304 12.25 0.71 -29.03
C HIS A 304 12.71 2.08 -29.56
N TYR A 305 12.05 2.56 -30.61
CA TYR A 305 12.07 3.98 -30.98
C TYR A 305 11.12 4.77 -30.07
N GLY A 306 11.56 5.96 -29.67
CA GLY A 306 10.77 6.85 -28.83
C GLY A 306 9.70 7.59 -29.62
N VAL A 307 8.64 8.02 -28.95
CA VAL A 307 7.59 8.87 -29.54
C VAL A 307 7.50 10.20 -28.80
N ARG A 308 7.28 11.28 -29.54
CA ARG A 308 7.06 12.63 -29.03
C ARG A 308 5.76 13.15 -29.61
N ALA A 309 4.94 13.77 -28.78
CA ALA A 309 3.74 14.47 -29.22
C ALA A 309 3.73 15.89 -28.66
N LEU A 310 3.53 16.89 -29.52
CA LEU A 310 3.27 18.28 -29.13
C LEU A 310 1.75 18.49 -29.05
N LEU A 311 1.27 18.90 -27.86
CA LEU A 311 -0.16 19.01 -27.57
C LEU A 311 -0.50 20.44 -27.19
N SER A 312 -1.56 20.98 -27.77
CA SER A 312 -2.07 22.33 -27.48
C SER A 312 -3.25 22.27 -26.51
N VAL A 313 -3.34 23.24 -25.59
CA VAL A 313 -4.49 23.42 -24.69
C VAL A 313 -5.23 24.69 -25.09
N ALA A 314 -6.52 24.59 -25.41
CA ALA A 314 -7.31 25.77 -25.78
C ALA A 314 -7.41 26.78 -24.61
N GLY A 315 -7.08 28.05 -24.89
CA GLY A 315 -7.26 29.18 -23.97
C GLY A 315 -8.69 29.71 -23.98
N SER A 316 -9.25 30.00 -22.80
CA SER A 316 -10.46 30.83 -22.68
C SER A 316 -10.06 32.27 -22.95
N GLY A 317 -10.62 32.91 -23.97
CA GLY A 317 -10.25 34.27 -24.34
C GLY A 317 -10.63 35.31 -23.29
N SER A 318 -9.65 36.13 -22.88
CA SER A 318 -9.84 37.53 -22.50
C SER A 318 -8.49 38.26 -22.45
N SER A 319 -8.50 39.48 -22.97
CA SER A 319 -7.41 40.36 -23.41
C SER A 319 -6.29 40.68 -22.40
N PRO A 320 -5.08 41.08 -22.89
CA PRO A 320 -3.92 41.37 -22.06
C PRO A 320 -4.00 42.77 -21.44
N GLY A 321 -3.97 42.86 -20.11
CA GLY A 321 -3.97 44.14 -19.41
C GLY A 321 -3.40 44.03 -18.00
N ALA A 322 -2.32 44.80 -17.77
CA ALA A 322 -1.74 45.18 -16.48
C ALA A 322 -1.02 44.07 -15.68
N ILE A 323 0.28 43.95 -15.98
CA ILE A 323 1.32 43.57 -15.02
C ILE A 323 1.20 44.49 -13.82
N SER A 324 0.74 43.96 -12.69
CA SER A 324 0.89 44.61 -11.39
C SER A 324 1.68 43.68 -10.48
N ARG A 325 2.93 44.09 -10.25
CA ARG A 325 3.83 43.55 -9.22
C ARG A 325 3.13 43.66 -7.87
N MET A 326 2.72 42.54 -7.28
CA MET A 326 2.49 42.44 -5.83
C MET A 326 3.13 41.16 -5.31
N THR A 327 4.33 41.38 -4.77
CA THR A 327 4.85 40.78 -3.53
C THR A 327 4.51 39.32 -3.25
N LEU A 328 5.55 38.49 -3.33
CA LEU A 328 5.72 37.23 -2.61
C LEU A 328 4.99 37.26 -1.26
N ARG A 329 3.84 36.58 -1.19
CA ARG A 329 3.37 36.00 0.06
C ARG A 329 3.69 34.52 -0.01
N ASN A 330 4.63 34.12 0.84
CA ASN A 330 4.75 32.76 1.32
C ASN A 330 3.36 32.26 1.71
N ASP A 331 2.77 31.39 0.91
CA ASP A 331 1.73 30.48 1.39
C ASP A 331 2.32 29.09 1.47
N SER A 332 2.92 28.86 2.64
CA SER A 332 2.89 27.56 3.31
C SER A 332 1.45 27.04 3.32
N GLY A 333 1.09 26.29 2.27
CA GLY A 333 -0.17 25.56 2.18
C GLY A 333 -0.23 24.43 3.20
N SER A 334 -0.55 24.79 4.43
CA SER A 334 -1.19 23.94 5.43
C SER A 334 -2.33 23.17 4.77
N VAL A 335 -2.15 21.87 4.53
CA VAL A 335 -3.26 20.96 4.22
C VAL A 335 -4.14 20.92 5.46
N GLY A 336 -5.23 21.68 5.44
CA GLY A 336 -6.20 21.72 6.53
C GLY A 336 -6.87 20.37 6.72
N SER A 337 -6.45 19.61 7.72
CA SER A 337 -7.39 18.87 8.58
C SER A 337 -7.38 19.58 9.92
N GLY A 338 -8.21 20.61 10.08
CA GLY A 338 -8.42 21.22 11.39
C GLY A 338 -8.98 20.14 12.32
N ILE A 339 -8.23 19.76 13.37
CA ILE A 339 -8.80 18.95 14.44
C ILE A 339 -9.64 19.86 15.33
N THR A 340 -10.86 19.45 15.65
CA THR A 340 -11.68 20.14 16.65
C THR A 340 -11.31 19.60 18.02
N PHE A 341 -10.64 20.41 18.82
CA PHE A 341 -10.32 20.08 20.21
C PHE A 341 -11.62 20.01 21.03
N VAL A 342 -11.77 18.93 21.80
CA VAL A 342 -12.93 18.73 22.69
C VAL A 342 -12.44 18.73 24.13
N GLU A 343 -12.84 19.75 24.89
CA GLU A 343 -12.52 19.89 26.32
C GLU A 343 -13.36 18.95 27.19
N ASP A 344 -12.70 18.27 28.11
CA ASP A 344 -13.27 17.36 29.09
C ASP A 344 -12.30 17.13 30.27
N GLY A 345 -12.79 17.38 31.48
CA GLY A 345 -12.04 17.26 32.72
C GLY A 345 -12.23 15.92 33.45
N THR A 346 -12.92 14.95 32.85
CA THR A 346 -13.25 13.69 33.54
C THR A 346 -12.01 12.89 33.90
N ASP A 347 -11.93 12.42 35.15
CA ASP A 347 -10.94 11.44 35.58
C ASP A 347 -11.52 10.03 35.48
N PHE A 348 -11.12 9.29 34.44
CA PHE A 348 -11.53 7.90 34.23
C PHE A 348 -10.48 6.89 34.71
N SER A 349 -9.43 7.32 35.44
CA SER A 349 -8.35 6.43 35.86
C SER A 349 -8.83 5.24 36.69
N GLY A 350 -9.82 5.45 37.57
CA GLY A 350 -10.45 4.38 38.36
C GLY A 350 -11.13 3.29 37.52
N LEU A 351 -11.56 3.60 36.29
CA LEU A 351 -12.14 2.60 35.38
C LEU A 351 -11.08 1.67 34.79
N LEU A 352 -9.81 2.10 34.78
CA LEU A 352 -8.69 1.33 34.24
C LEU A 352 -8.00 0.47 35.29
N GLU A 353 -8.07 0.88 36.57
CA GLU A 353 -7.39 0.23 37.70
C GLU A 353 -7.51 -1.30 37.72
N PRO A 354 -8.69 -1.91 37.46
CA PRO A 354 -8.82 -3.39 37.46
C PRO A 354 -8.00 -4.12 36.40
N TYR A 355 -7.55 -3.42 35.35
CA TYR A 355 -6.82 -3.99 34.22
C TYR A 355 -5.32 -3.74 34.31
N LEU A 356 -4.88 -2.83 35.17
CA LEU A 356 -3.48 -2.44 35.27
C LEU A 356 -2.64 -3.52 35.97
N PRO A 357 -1.38 -3.72 35.54
CA PRO A 357 -0.46 -4.62 36.23
C PRO A 357 -0.19 -4.14 37.66
N THR A 358 -0.23 -5.07 38.61
CA THR A 358 0.18 -4.81 39.99
C THR A 358 1.70 -4.72 40.10
N ALA A 359 2.23 -4.23 41.22
CA ALA A 359 3.68 -4.23 41.48
C ALA A 359 4.30 -5.64 41.38
N THR A 360 3.53 -6.68 41.75
CA THR A 360 3.94 -8.07 41.62
C THR A 360 4.02 -8.49 40.15
N ASP A 361 3.03 -8.13 39.33
CA ASP A 361 3.02 -8.43 37.89
C ASP A 361 4.18 -7.75 37.14
N ILE A 362 4.51 -6.53 37.55
CA ILE A 362 5.65 -5.75 37.01
C ILE A 362 6.95 -6.47 37.35
N ALA A 363 7.18 -6.76 38.63
CA ALA A 363 8.40 -7.45 39.08
C ALA A 363 8.56 -8.83 38.44
N GLN A 364 7.47 -9.58 38.24
CA GLN A 364 7.50 -10.88 37.57
C GLN A 364 7.94 -10.75 36.10
N ARG A 365 7.48 -9.73 35.37
CA ARG A 365 7.89 -9.47 33.98
C ARG A 365 9.35 -9.05 33.88
N GLU A 366 9.80 -8.18 34.78
CA GLU A 366 11.23 -7.79 34.86
C GLU A 366 12.11 -9.02 35.08
N MET A 367 11.74 -9.86 36.06
CA MET A 367 12.46 -11.11 36.36
C MET A 367 12.42 -12.10 35.18
N ALA A 368 11.30 -12.18 34.45
CA ALA A 368 11.18 -13.03 33.27
C ALA A 368 12.04 -12.54 32.10
N ILE A 369 12.14 -11.23 31.88
CA ILE A 369 13.02 -10.62 30.85
C ILE A 369 14.49 -10.89 31.19
N GLU A 370 14.89 -10.69 32.45
CA GLU A 370 16.25 -10.97 32.91
C GLU A 370 16.61 -12.45 32.76
N LEU A 371 15.68 -13.34 33.13
CA LEU A 371 15.86 -14.77 32.96
C LEU A 371 16.02 -15.14 31.48
N LEU A 372 15.14 -14.62 30.60
CA LEU A 372 15.21 -14.83 29.16
C LEU A 372 16.56 -14.36 28.58
N GLN A 373 17.03 -13.16 28.96
CA GLN A 373 18.35 -12.65 28.59
C GLN A 373 19.47 -13.60 29.05
N SER A 374 19.43 -14.03 30.32
CA SER A 374 20.43 -14.95 30.90
C SER A 374 20.49 -16.30 30.17
N ILE A 375 19.34 -16.85 29.78
CA ILE A 375 19.25 -18.11 29.04
C ILE A 375 19.85 -17.94 27.64
N LEU A 376 19.40 -16.94 26.89
CA LEU A 376 19.83 -16.74 25.50
C LEU A 376 21.33 -16.45 25.42
N SER A 377 21.89 -15.71 26.39
CA SER A 377 23.32 -15.40 26.46
C SER A 377 24.23 -16.60 26.71
N ARG A 378 23.70 -17.80 27.01
CA ARG A 378 24.48 -19.06 27.10
C ARG A 378 24.82 -19.64 25.72
N GLY A 379 24.08 -19.25 24.69
CA GLY A 379 24.32 -19.69 23.32
C GLY A 379 25.62 -19.09 22.77
N ALA A 380 26.42 -19.92 22.10
CA ALA A 380 27.69 -19.48 21.50
C ALA A 380 27.47 -18.31 20.51
N GLY A 381 28.15 -17.18 20.74
CA GLY A 381 27.99 -15.97 19.93
C GLY A 381 26.79 -15.08 20.31
N LEU A 382 26.05 -15.42 21.37
CA LEU A 382 24.93 -14.63 21.90
C LEU A 382 25.27 -13.94 23.25
N GLU A 383 26.54 -13.96 23.66
CA GLU A 383 26.98 -13.46 24.97
C GLU A 383 26.66 -11.97 25.14
N ASN A 384 26.77 -11.21 24.05
CA ASN A 384 26.53 -9.76 24.01
C ASN A 384 25.14 -9.39 23.45
N LEU A 385 24.19 -10.33 23.40
CA LEU A 385 22.85 -10.09 22.90
C LEU A 385 22.17 -8.96 23.69
N VAL A 386 21.51 -8.03 23.00
CA VAL A 386 20.70 -6.97 23.62
C VAL A 386 19.23 -7.31 23.40
N LEU A 387 18.48 -7.55 24.49
CA LEU A 387 17.03 -7.67 24.44
C LEU A 387 16.38 -6.30 24.60
N ALA A 388 15.61 -5.90 23.59
CA ALA A 388 14.91 -4.63 23.54
C ALA A 388 13.39 -4.88 23.54
N PRO A 389 12.68 -4.59 24.64
CA PRO A 389 11.23 -4.73 24.67
C PRO A 389 10.56 -3.85 23.61
N LEU A 390 9.38 -4.27 23.16
CA LEU A 390 8.60 -3.65 22.09
C LEU A 390 7.14 -3.44 22.52
N GLY A 391 6.35 -2.90 21.59
CA GLY A 391 4.90 -2.94 21.65
C GLY A 391 4.32 -2.24 22.87
N SER A 392 3.28 -2.84 23.45
CA SER A 392 2.60 -2.29 24.62
C SER A 392 3.47 -2.25 25.87
N TYR A 393 4.46 -3.15 25.99
CA TYR A 393 5.39 -3.15 27.12
C TYR A 393 6.33 -1.94 27.07
N LEU A 394 7.01 -1.71 25.95
CA LEU A 394 7.89 -0.54 25.78
C LEU A 394 7.13 0.78 25.91
N MET A 395 5.90 0.84 25.42
CA MET A 395 5.06 2.05 25.52
C MET A 395 4.45 2.24 26.91
N ASP A 396 4.57 1.25 27.82
CA ASP A 396 3.91 1.21 29.13
C ASP A 396 2.39 1.43 29.00
N THR A 397 1.78 0.59 28.16
CA THR A 397 0.33 0.56 27.87
C THR A 397 -0.26 -0.85 27.96
N TYR A 398 0.53 -1.81 28.46
CA TYR A 398 0.15 -3.19 28.65
C TYR A 398 -0.79 -3.38 29.86
N PHE A 399 -1.48 -4.51 29.87
CA PHE A 399 -2.36 -4.97 30.95
C PHE A 399 -1.81 -6.28 31.54
N VAL A 400 -2.44 -6.77 32.62
CA VAL A 400 -2.04 -8.02 33.31
C VAL A 400 -1.97 -9.23 32.36
N ASP A 401 -2.86 -9.28 31.36
CA ASP A 401 -2.97 -10.37 30.38
C ASP A 401 -2.08 -10.20 29.15
N SER A 402 -1.30 -9.11 29.07
CA SER A 402 -0.51 -8.80 27.88
C SER A 402 0.78 -9.60 27.82
N ASP A 403 1.11 -10.02 26.61
CA ASP A 403 2.40 -10.55 26.18
C ASP A 403 3.50 -9.47 26.21
N VAL A 404 4.75 -9.93 26.07
CA VAL A 404 5.92 -9.08 25.97
C VAL A 404 6.61 -9.33 24.63
N ASP A 405 6.38 -8.45 23.67
CA ASP A 405 7.16 -8.39 22.43
C ASP A 405 8.62 -8.01 22.74
N VAL A 406 9.58 -8.74 22.19
CA VAL A 406 11.02 -8.45 22.39
C VAL A 406 11.77 -8.54 21.07
N LEU A 407 12.61 -7.53 20.80
CA LEU A 407 13.61 -7.58 19.74
C LEU A 407 14.97 -7.97 20.32
N ALA A 408 15.47 -9.13 19.93
CA ALA A 408 16.85 -9.53 20.17
C ALA A 408 17.78 -8.91 19.11
N ILE A 409 18.80 -8.19 19.56
CA ILE A 409 19.79 -7.53 18.72
C ILE A 409 21.15 -8.19 18.96
N GLY A 410 21.75 -8.78 17.92
CA GLY A 410 22.99 -9.54 18.05
C GLY A 410 23.89 -9.47 16.82
N CYS A 411 25.01 -10.20 16.88
CA CYS A 411 26.03 -10.18 15.82
C CYS A 411 25.96 -11.40 14.87
N VAL A 412 25.27 -12.48 15.26
CA VAL A 412 25.19 -13.71 14.47
C VAL A 412 24.15 -13.60 13.34
N SER A 413 24.20 -14.50 12.37
CA SER A 413 23.16 -14.56 11.33
C SER A 413 21.82 -14.99 11.92
N PRO A 414 20.67 -14.58 11.36
CA PRO A 414 19.35 -14.98 11.85
C PRO A 414 19.18 -16.50 11.97
N ALA A 415 19.68 -17.28 11.00
CA ALA A 415 19.62 -18.74 11.05
C ALA A 415 20.34 -19.30 12.29
N LYS A 416 21.55 -18.82 12.58
CA LYS A 416 22.32 -19.22 13.77
C LYS A 416 21.65 -18.77 15.06
N PHE A 417 21.11 -17.55 15.10
CA PHE A 417 20.37 -17.06 16.25
C PHE A 417 19.23 -18.00 16.60
N PHE A 418 18.35 -18.32 15.65
CA PHE A 418 17.19 -19.16 15.95
C PHE A 418 17.55 -20.62 16.23
N GLU A 419 18.64 -21.14 15.66
CA GLU A 419 19.19 -22.44 16.02
C GLU A 419 19.64 -22.47 17.48
N PHE A 420 20.49 -21.52 17.89
CA PHE A 420 21.05 -21.44 19.24
C PHE A 420 19.98 -21.08 20.27
N ALA A 421 19.17 -20.06 20.01
CA ALA A 421 18.04 -19.68 20.87
C ALA A 421 17.09 -20.87 21.05
N GLY A 422 16.72 -21.57 19.97
CA GLY A 422 15.88 -22.76 20.06
C GLY A 422 16.50 -23.87 20.90
N ARG A 423 17.82 -24.07 20.84
CA ARG A 423 18.52 -25.06 21.68
C ARG A 423 18.51 -24.66 23.14
N GLU A 424 18.92 -23.43 23.47
CA GLU A 424 18.99 -22.97 24.86
C GLU A 424 17.60 -22.92 25.52
N LEU A 425 16.57 -22.51 24.77
CA LEU A 425 15.18 -22.50 25.25
C LEU A 425 14.63 -23.93 25.47
N ARG A 426 14.94 -24.89 24.59
CA ARG A 426 14.54 -26.31 24.78
C ARG A 426 15.22 -26.98 25.97
N ASN A 427 16.43 -26.56 26.35
CA ASN A 427 17.13 -27.14 27.50
C ASN A 427 16.43 -26.83 28.84
N LEU A 428 15.51 -25.86 28.89
CA LEU A 428 14.65 -25.60 30.06
C LEU A 428 13.49 -26.60 30.17
N ASP A 429 13.03 -27.12 29.03
CA ASP A 429 11.88 -28.03 28.89
C ASP A 429 12.14 -29.39 29.57
N SER A 430 13.41 -29.74 29.79
CA SER A 430 13.80 -31.01 30.44
C SER A 430 13.49 -31.07 31.95
N GLY A 431 12.78 -30.08 32.52
CA GLY A 431 12.46 -30.00 33.95
C GLY A 431 11.09 -29.45 34.36
N ASN A 432 10.24 -28.95 33.45
CA ASN A 432 8.88 -28.48 33.79
C ASN A 432 7.98 -28.34 32.54
N GLU A 433 6.98 -29.21 32.40
CA GLU A 433 6.13 -29.41 31.20
C GLU A 433 5.27 -28.19 30.78
N GLU A 434 5.08 -27.17 31.63
CA GLU A 434 4.25 -26.00 31.31
C GLU A 434 5.00 -24.83 30.65
N SER A 435 6.34 -24.89 30.56
CA SER A 435 7.18 -23.72 30.24
C SER A 435 7.52 -23.53 28.76
N PHE A 436 7.22 -24.50 27.89
CA PHE A 436 7.69 -24.45 26.49
C PHE A 436 6.61 -24.91 25.50
N LYS A 437 5.94 -23.94 24.84
CA LYS A 437 5.02 -24.20 23.73
C LYS A 437 5.64 -23.75 22.40
N GLY A 438 6.68 -24.46 21.95
CA GLY A 438 7.11 -24.53 20.54
C GLY A 438 7.85 -23.32 19.97
N VAL A 439 8.97 -23.58 19.27
CA VAL A 439 9.59 -22.58 18.39
C VAL A 439 8.82 -22.53 17.08
N HIS A 440 8.01 -21.49 16.87
CA HIS A 440 7.22 -21.31 15.65
C HIS A 440 7.91 -20.40 14.65
N PHE A 441 8.65 -20.99 13.72
CA PHE A 441 9.09 -20.27 12.53
C PHE A 441 7.90 -19.96 11.62
N VAL A 442 7.25 -18.82 11.85
CA VAL A 442 6.26 -18.31 10.89
C VAL A 442 7.02 -17.85 9.65
N ASN A 443 6.82 -18.55 8.52
CA ASN A 443 7.24 -18.08 7.20
C ASN A 443 6.42 -16.82 6.82
N SER A 444 6.77 -15.70 7.44
CA SER A 444 6.34 -14.37 7.07
C SER A 444 7.56 -13.46 6.94
N LEU A 445 7.36 -12.17 6.68
CA LEU A 445 8.45 -11.22 6.43
C LEU A 445 9.39 -11.02 7.64
N VAL A 446 9.03 -11.51 8.83
CA VAL A 446 9.84 -11.51 10.07
C VAL A 446 9.65 -12.87 10.77
N SER A 447 10.75 -13.54 11.10
CA SER A 447 10.75 -14.77 11.92
C SER A 447 10.57 -14.41 13.39
N ILE A 448 9.67 -15.10 14.09
CA ILE A 448 9.34 -14.89 15.51
C ILE A 448 9.54 -16.21 16.26
N VAL A 449 9.89 -16.15 17.54
CA VAL A 449 9.83 -17.29 18.46
C VAL A 449 8.90 -16.94 19.61
N GLU A 450 7.83 -17.72 19.77
CA GLU A 450 6.91 -17.61 20.91
C GLU A 450 7.46 -18.47 22.06
N VAL A 451 7.54 -17.92 23.28
CA VAL A 451 8.01 -18.65 24.47
C VAL A 451 7.29 -18.20 25.72
N ASN A 452 7.12 -19.10 26.70
CA ASN A 452 6.59 -18.75 28.02
C ASN A 452 7.72 -18.78 29.05
N VAL A 453 7.93 -17.69 29.78
CA VAL A 453 8.95 -17.60 30.83
C VAL A 453 8.27 -17.09 32.10
N LEU A 454 8.29 -17.90 33.17
CA LEU A 454 7.62 -17.61 34.44
C LEU A 454 6.13 -17.27 34.29
N GLY A 455 5.42 -17.96 33.38
CA GLY A 455 4.00 -17.69 33.11
C GLY A 455 3.75 -16.52 32.16
N ILE A 456 4.77 -15.76 31.76
CA ILE A 456 4.67 -14.62 30.85
C ILE A 456 4.96 -15.07 29.41
N LYS A 457 4.07 -14.73 28.48
CA LYS A 457 4.28 -14.98 27.04
C LYS A 457 5.22 -13.94 26.43
N PHE A 458 6.15 -14.40 25.61
CA PHE A 458 7.12 -13.58 24.89
C PHE A 458 7.12 -13.89 23.39
N ASP A 459 7.12 -12.83 22.59
CA ASP A 459 7.27 -12.88 21.14
C ASP A 459 8.64 -12.32 20.74
N LEU A 460 9.58 -13.22 20.44
CA LEU A 460 10.99 -12.89 20.21
C LEU A 460 11.30 -12.73 18.71
N GLN A 461 11.61 -11.50 18.32
CA GLN A 461 12.12 -11.14 16.99
C GLN A 461 13.64 -11.02 17.00
N TYR A 462 14.29 -11.07 15.83
CA TYR A 462 15.75 -10.93 15.74
C TYR A 462 16.21 -9.89 14.72
N CYS A 463 17.21 -9.09 15.11
CA CYS A 463 17.95 -8.15 14.27
C CYS A 463 19.46 -8.39 14.37
N GLN A 464 20.10 -8.72 13.25
CA GLN A 464 21.56 -8.75 13.17
C GLN A 464 22.11 -7.32 12.98
N ALA A 465 22.79 -6.78 14.00
CA ALA A 465 23.32 -5.42 14.02
C ALA A 465 24.63 -5.32 14.85
N GLU A 466 25.73 -5.81 14.28
CA GLU A 466 27.01 -5.96 14.98
C GLU A 466 27.59 -4.62 15.48
N GLU A 467 27.62 -3.58 14.65
CA GLU A 467 28.13 -2.27 15.04
C GLU A 467 27.27 -1.60 16.12
N LEU A 468 25.95 -1.82 16.09
CA LEU A 468 25.03 -1.31 17.11
C LEU A 468 25.28 -2.00 18.45
N VAL A 469 25.44 -3.33 18.46
CA VAL A 469 25.76 -4.11 19.67
C VAL A 469 27.13 -3.69 20.23
N ARG A 470 28.14 -3.52 19.37
CA ARG A 470 29.44 -2.99 19.77
C ARG A 470 29.32 -1.61 20.40
N ALA A 471 28.59 -0.69 19.77
CA ALA A 471 28.38 0.66 20.30
C ALA A 471 27.65 0.65 21.66
N TYR A 472 26.66 -0.24 21.81
CA TYR A 472 25.90 -0.40 23.06
C TYR A 472 26.77 -0.91 24.22
N HIS A 473 27.75 -1.78 23.96
CA HIS A 473 28.65 -2.31 24.98
C HIS A 473 29.99 -1.56 25.09
N ASN A 474 30.20 -0.49 24.33
CA ASN A 474 31.48 0.22 24.27
C ASN A 474 31.79 1.08 25.52
N THR A 475 30.76 1.42 26.30
CA THR A 475 30.90 2.22 27.52
C THR A 475 30.14 1.58 28.68
N ILE A 476 30.59 1.83 29.91
CA ILE A 476 29.89 1.40 31.13
C ILE A 476 29.57 2.67 31.94
N PRO A 477 28.28 2.99 32.19
CA PRO A 477 27.09 2.26 31.76
C PRO A 477 26.90 2.31 30.23
N SER A 478 26.20 1.32 29.68
CA SER A 478 25.83 1.27 28.28
C SER A 478 25.06 2.53 27.87
N PRO A 479 25.23 3.03 26.63
CA PRO A 479 24.42 4.14 26.13
C PRO A 479 22.95 3.74 26.05
N ASN A 480 22.07 4.73 26.04
CA ASN A 480 20.65 4.48 25.81
C ASN A 480 20.42 3.94 24.39
N LEU A 481 19.86 2.73 24.28
CA LEU A 481 19.54 2.10 23.00
C LEU A 481 18.60 2.98 22.16
N GLN A 482 17.64 3.68 22.79
CA GLN A 482 16.71 4.58 22.09
C GLN A 482 17.43 5.70 21.34
N ASP A 483 18.58 6.16 21.81
CA ASP A 483 19.37 7.19 21.12
C ASP A 483 20.24 6.57 20.01
N LEU A 484 20.86 5.41 20.28
CA LEU A 484 21.74 4.73 19.33
C LEU A 484 21.02 4.33 18.04
N VAL A 485 19.75 3.92 18.12
CA VAL A 485 18.98 3.48 16.95
C VAL A 485 18.58 4.61 15.99
N PHE A 486 18.91 5.86 16.32
CA PHE A 486 18.79 7.01 15.41
C PHE A 486 20.15 7.50 14.88
N ASN A 487 21.27 6.90 15.31
CA ASN A 487 22.59 7.23 14.80
C ASN A 487 22.72 6.77 13.34
N LYS A 488 22.78 7.73 12.41
CA LYS A 488 22.85 7.48 10.97
C LYS A 488 24.03 6.59 10.57
N ALA A 489 25.18 6.70 11.22
CA ALA A 489 26.36 5.89 10.91
C ALA A 489 26.10 4.41 11.26
N LEU A 490 25.55 4.13 12.45
CA LEU A 490 25.21 2.78 12.88
C LEU A 490 24.09 2.17 12.03
N ILE A 491 23.05 2.94 11.71
CA ILE A 491 21.92 2.44 10.91
C ILE A 491 22.33 2.17 9.46
N SER A 492 23.29 2.93 8.92
CA SER A 492 23.77 2.74 7.54
C SER A 492 24.55 1.44 7.33
N THR A 493 25.02 0.77 8.38
CA THR A 493 25.71 -0.54 8.27
C THR A 493 24.73 -1.70 8.10
N LEU A 494 23.44 -1.48 8.36
CA LEU A 494 22.44 -2.55 8.41
C LEU A 494 21.89 -2.91 7.02
N SER A 495 21.81 -4.21 6.76
CA SER A 495 21.09 -4.71 5.59
C SER A 495 19.59 -4.38 5.68
N PRO A 496 18.87 -4.32 4.54
CA PRO A 496 17.40 -4.19 4.55
C PRO A 496 16.69 -5.29 5.35
N SER A 497 17.30 -6.47 5.50
CA SER A 497 16.72 -7.56 6.29
C SER A 497 16.85 -7.35 7.80
N SER A 498 17.93 -6.72 8.25
CA SER A 498 18.17 -6.39 9.65
C SER A 498 17.43 -5.13 10.08
N ILE A 499 17.37 -4.11 9.22
CA ILE A 499 16.74 -2.83 9.57
C ILE A 499 15.21 -2.94 9.68
N ARG A 500 14.57 -3.89 8.99
CA ARG A 500 13.11 -4.10 9.04
C ARG A 500 12.61 -4.43 10.46
N PRO A 501 13.12 -5.46 11.15
CA PRO A 501 12.77 -5.71 12.55
C PRO A 501 13.30 -4.62 13.48
N LEU A 502 14.44 -3.98 13.20
CA LEU A 502 14.88 -2.82 14.00
C LEU A 502 13.92 -1.62 13.91
N ASN A 503 13.28 -1.41 12.76
CA ASN A 503 12.36 -0.29 12.56
C ASN A 503 11.13 -0.37 13.48
N THR A 504 10.71 -1.55 13.95
CA THR A 504 9.61 -1.65 14.94
C THR A 504 10.00 -1.01 16.28
N TYR A 505 11.26 -1.21 16.71
CA TYR A 505 11.83 -0.55 17.88
C TYR A 505 12.02 0.94 17.63
N ARG A 506 12.54 1.34 16.46
CA ARG A 506 12.75 2.75 16.10
C ARG A 506 11.45 3.54 16.03
N ASP A 507 10.38 2.94 15.50
CA ASP A 507 9.05 3.55 15.45
C ASP A 507 8.55 3.82 16.88
N SER A 508 8.64 2.83 17.77
CA SER A 508 8.23 2.95 19.18
C SER A 508 9.08 3.97 19.96
N ALA A 509 10.40 3.93 19.81
CA ALA A 509 11.33 4.88 20.41
C ALA A 509 11.07 6.31 19.92
N TYR A 510 10.77 6.48 18.62
CA TYR A 510 10.39 7.77 18.06
C TYR A 510 9.11 8.32 18.71
N LEU A 511 8.09 7.48 18.91
CA LEU A 511 6.87 7.88 19.60
C LEU A 511 7.16 8.30 21.05
N LEU A 512 7.91 7.50 21.81
CA LEU A 512 8.31 7.84 23.18
C LEU A 512 9.03 9.20 23.26
N ASN A 513 9.92 9.48 22.31
CA ASN A 513 10.71 10.70 22.29
C ASN A 513 9.95 11.95 21.81
N THR A 514 8.81 11.79 21.14
CA THR A 514 8.13 12.91 20.47
C THR A 514 6.69 13.17 20.94
N ILE A 515 6.10 12.27 21.73
CA ILE A 515 4.79 12.51 22.34
C ILE A 515 4.95 13.54 23.48
N PRO A 516 4.20 14.66 23.45
CA PRO A 516 4.40 15.77 24.39
C PRO A 516 3.98 15.46 25.84
N ASN A 517 3.00 14.58 26.04
CA ASN A 517 2.53 14.17 27.37
C ASN A 517 2.30 12.65 27.39
N LEU A 518 3.33 11.90 27.76
CA LEU A 518 3.28 10.45 27.84
C LEU A 518 2.26 9.93 28.87
N PRO A 519 2.13 10.47 30.09
CA PRO A 519 1.12 9.99 31.04
C PRO A 519 -0.31 10.05 30.49
N SER A 520 -0.72 11.19 29.92
CA SER A 520 -2.06 11.35 29.34
C SER A 520 -2.24 10.48 28.09
N TYR A 521 -1.20 10.34 27.28
CA TYR A 521 -1.20 9.41 26.14
C TYR A 521 -1.43 7.96 26.60
N ARG A 522 -0.73 7.49 27.64
CA ARG A 522 -0.84 6.11 28.15
C ARG A 522 -2.23 5.82 28.72
N LEU A 523 -2.77 6.74 29.53
CA LEU A 523 -4.14 6.68 30.04
C LEU A 523 -5.17 6.60 28.89
N SER A 524 -5.04 7.48 27.90
CA SER A 524 -5.92 7.50 26.73
C SER A 524 -5.79 6.23 25.89
N HIS A 525 -4.56 5.75 25.66
CA HIS A 525 -4.31 4.52 24.93
C HIS A 525 -4.95 3.31 25.61
N ARG A 526 -4.79 3.18 26.93
CA ARG A 526 -5.39 2.08 27.71
C ARG A 526 -6.92 2.12 27.64
N TYR A 527 -7.52 3.30 27.79
CA TYR A 527 -8.96 3.43 27.65
C TYR A 527 -9.46 3.05 26.24
N LEU A 528 -8.81 3.59 25.20
CA LEU A 528 -9.15 3.30 23.81
C LEU A 528 -8.92 1.82 23.44
N SER A 529 -7.86 1.19 23.96
CA SER A 529 -7.58 -0.21 23.70
C SER A 529 -8.61 -1.13 24.35
N LEU A 530 -9.05 -0.84 25.59
CA LEU A 530 -10.15 -1.57 26.23
C LEU A 530 -11.46 -1.39 25.47
N TYR A 531 -11.81 -0.16 25.07
CA TYR A 531 -12.98 0.12 24.24
C TYR A 531 -12.95 -0.68 22.93
N LEU A 532 -11.83 -0.63 22.20
CA LEU A 532 -11.70 -1.34 20.93
C LEU A 532 -11.77 -2.86 21.12
N LYS A 533 -11.18 -3.39 22.19
CA LYS A 533 -11.26 -4.83 22.53
C LYS A 533 -12.71 -5.21 22.85
N SER A 534 -13.37 -4.49 23.76
CA SER A 534 -14.73 -4.79 24.23
C SER A 534 -15.77 -4.71 23.11
N ARG A 535 -15.61 -3.76 22.19
CA ARG A 535 -16.48 -3.64 21.01
C ARG A 535 -16.16 -4.64 19.92
N GLY A 536 -15.04 -5.36 19.94
CA GLY A 536 -14.65 -6.25 18.83
C GLY A 536 -14.11 -5.48 17.61
N LEU A 537 -13.25 -4.49 17.85
CA LEU A 537 -12.57 -3.63 16.88
C LEU A 537 -11.04 -3.69 16.99
N TYR A 538 -10.51 -4.60 17.82
CA TYR A 538 -9.09 -4.73 18.13
C TYR A 538 -8.54 -6.09 17.69
N SER A 539 -8.41 -6.30 16.38
CA SER A 539 -7.66 -7.43 15.83
C SER A 539 -7.27 -7.19 14.37
N ALA A 540 -5.97 -6.98 14.14
CA ALA A 540 -5.43 -6.80 12.78
C ALA A 540 -5.68 -8.04 11.89
N LYS A 541 -5.76 -9.24 12.50
CA LYS A 541 -6.03 -10.52 11.82
C LYS A 541 -7.42 -10.58 11.19
N PHE A 542 -8.42 -9.99 11.85
CA PHE A 542 -9.79 -9.88 11.35
C PHE A 542 -10.02 -8.62 10.49
N GLY A 543 -8.97 -7.82 10.26
CA GLY A 543 -9.03 -6.61 9.44
C GLY A 543 -9.54 -5.39 10.21
N TYR A 544 -9.32 -5.35 11.53
CA TYR A 544 -9.58 -4.18 12.37
C TYR A 544 -8.27 -3.55 12.88
N LEU A 545 -8.35 -2.65 13.86
CA LEU A 545 -7.18 -2.01 14.44
C LEU A 545 -6.36 -3.01 15.27
N GLY A 546 -5.05 -2.77 15.38
CA GLY A 546 -4.14 -3.48 16.26
C GLY A 546 -3.31 -2.47 17.05
N GLY A 547 -2.39 -2.93 17.90
CA GLY A 547 -1.63 -2.07 18.80
C GLY A 547 -0.91 -0.92 18.10
N ILE A 548 -0.09 -1.23 17.09
CA ILE A 548 0.61 -0.20 16.31
C ILE A 548 -0.35 0.75 15.58
N HIS A 549 -1.52 0.27 15.13
CA HIS A 549 -2.52 1.15 14.51
C HIS A 549 -3.03 2.17 15.51
N LEU A 550 -3.47 1.72 16.70
CA LEU A 550 -3.98 2.60 17.75
C LEU A 550 -2.91 3.62 18.19
N GLN A 551 -1.67 3.16 18.36
CA GLN A 551 -0.56 4.04 18.75
C GLN A 551 -0.36 5.19 17.75
N LEU A 552 -0.39 4.89 16.44
CA LEU A 552 -0.22 5.89 15.38
C LEU A 552 -1.44 6.80 15.21
N LEU A 553 -2.67 6.26 15.32
CA LEU A 553 -3.89 7.07 15.31
C LEU A 553 -3.89 8.07 16.47
N LEU A 554 -3.53 7.61 17.67
CA LEU A 554 -3.50 8.42 18.88
C LEU A 554 -2.36 9.45 18.83
N ASN A 555 -1.18 9.06 18.35
CA ASN A 555 -0.05 9.96 18.15
C ASN A 555 -0.43 11.15 17.25
N ARG A 556 -1.12 10.88 16.13
CA ARG A 556 -1.64 11.95 15.26
C ARG A 556 -2.57 12.89 16.02
N VAL A 557 -3.54 12.35 16.76
CA VAL A 557 -4.52 13.17 17.52
C VAL A 557 -3.80 14.06 18.54
N VAL A 558 -2.92 13.49 19.38
CA VAL A 558 -2.20 14.25 20.42
C VAL A 558 -1.35 15.37 19.81
N LYS A 559 -0.64 15.08 18.71
CA LYS A 559 0.19 16.09 18.03
C LYS A 559 -0.65 17.15 17.31
N LEU A 560 -1.79 16.79 16.73
CA LEU A 560 -2.72 17.75 16.14
C LEU A 560 -3.35 18.67 17.21
N ILE A 561 -3.76 18.12 18.36
CA ILE A 561 -4.24 18.93 19.50
C ILE A 561 -3.15 19.92 19.94
N GLN A 562 -1.91 19.45 20.09
CA GLN A 562 -0.79 20.30 20.47
C GLN A 562 -0.54 21.44 19.47
N LEU A 563 -0.71 21.18 18.17
CA LEU A 563 -0.58 22.19 17.11
C LEU A 563 -1.76 23.16 17.09
N SER A 564 -2.99 22.70 17.35
CA SER A 564 -4.18 23.58 17.38
C SER A 564 -4.17 24.50 18.60
N THR A 565 -3.79 24.00 19.78
CA THR A 565 -3.74 24.81 21.01
C THR A 565 -2.61 25.85 20.98
N LYS A 566 -1.44 25.51 20.40
CA LYS A 566 -0.34 26.47 20.19
C LYS A 566 -0.70 27.64 19.27
N LYS A 567 -1.56 27.44 18.27
CA LYS A 567 -1.99 28.51 17.35
C LYS A 567 -3.01 29.47 17.98
N SER A 568 -3.73 29.01 19.01
CA SER A 568 -4.80 29.79 19.66
C SER A 568 -4.30 30.67 20.82
N ASN A 569 -3.14 30.36 21.40
CA ASN A 569 -2.64 31.05 22.60
C ASN A 569 -1.43 31.94 22.27
N SER A 570 -1.65 33.26 22.29
CA SER A 570 -0.61 34.27 22.45
C SER A 570 -0.07 34.21 23.88
N GLU A 571 1.19 33.80 24.09
CA GLU A 571 2.01 33.99 25.31
C GLU A 571 1.39 33.67 26.70
N SER A 572 0.35 32.85 26.76
CA SER A 572 -0.20 32.32 28.03
C SER A 572 0.02 30.81 28.11
N ASP A 573 0.25 30.32 29.34
CA ASP A 573 0.63 28.94 29.63
C ASP A 573 -0.24 27.93 28.85
N PRO A 574 0.35 26.92 28.19
CA PRO A 574 -0.40 25.94 27.41
C PRO A 574 -1.39 25.20 28.31
N ILE A 575 -2.66 25.14 27.89
CA ILE A 575 -3.70 24.36 28.58
C ILE A 575 -3.20 22.91 28.72
N PRO A 576 -3.14 22.34 29.94
CA PRO A 576 -2.73 20.96 30.13
C PRO A 576 -3.74 20.04 29.43
N ILE A 577 -3.28 19.30 28.43
CA ILE A 577 -4.10 18.35 27.69
C ILE A 577 -4.30 17.10 28.58
N SER A 578 -5.50 16.94 29.14
CA SER A 578 -5.89 15.76 29.93
C SER A 578 -6.07 14.52 29.05
N ALA A 579 -6.08 13.33 29.67
CA ALA A 579 -6.42 12.10 28.95
C ALA A 579 -7.86 12.12 28.40
N ALA A 580 -8.81 12.73 29.12
CA ALA A 580 -10.18 12.87 28.66
C ALA A 580 -10.30 13.75 27.41
N ASN A 581 -9.57 14.87 27.35
CA ASN A 581 -9.48 15.70 26.15
C ASN A 581 -9.05 14.87 24.93
N ILE A 582 -8.02 14.03 25.10
CA ILE A 582 -7.47 13.21 24.02
C ILE A 582 -8.51 12.18 23.55
N VAL A 583 -9.16 11.45 24.48
CA VAL A 583 -10.16 10.43 24.14
C VAL A 583 -11.37 11.04 23.44
N ARG A 584 -11.92 12.14 23.96
CA ARG A 584 -13.07 12.85 23.38
C ARG A 584 -12.76 13.37 21.98
N THR A 585 -11.56 13.96 21.82
CA THR A 585 -11.09 14.43 20.53
C THR A 585 -10.84 13.28 19.56
N PHE A 586 -10.27 12.16 20.02
CA PHE A 586 -10.02 10.97 19.19
C PHE A 586 -11.32 10.44 18.56
N PHE A 587 -12.34 10.20 19.37
CA PHE A 587 -13.62 9.67 18.87
C PHE A 587 -14.30 10.66 17.94
N THR A 588 -14.33 11.94 18.31
CA THR A 588 -14.94 12.99 17.48
C THR A 588 -14.22 13.13 16.13
N TYR A 589 -12.88 13.13 16.13
CA TYR A 589 -12.06 13.26 14.93
C TYR A 589 -12.23 12.06 13.99
N TYR A 590 -12.14 10.83 14.51
CA TYR A 590 -12.22 9.63 13.69
C TYR A 590 -13.65 9.18 13.34
N ALA A 591 -14.68 9.72 14.00
CA ALA A 591 -16.07 9.51 13.63
C ALA A 591 -16.38 10.02 12.21
N SER A 592 -15.79 11.16 11.81
CA SER A 592 -15.98 11.79 10.49
C SER A 592 -14.74 11.75 9.60
N PHE A 593 -13.69 11.02 9.98
CA PHE A 593 -12.44 10.95 9.20
C PHE A 593 -12.67 10.27 7.85
N ASN A 594 -12.16 10.88 6.77
CA ASN A 594 -12.29 10.31 5.43
C ASN A 594 -11.22 9.24 5.20
N TRP A 595 -11.46 8.04 5.74
CA TRP A 595 -10.56 6.89 5.62
C TRP A 595 -10.13 6.59 4.20
N SER A 596 -10.95 6.91 3.19
CA SER A 596 -10.71 6.58 1.78
C SER A 596 -9.72 7.52 1.06
N SER A 597 -9.59 8.76 1.53
CA SER A 597 -8.67 9.76 0.96
C SER A 597 -7.51 10.09 1.90
N ASP A 598 -7.78 10.14 3.19
CA ASP A 598 -6.86 10.73 4.15
C ASP A 598 -5.90 9.69 4.73
N ALA A 599 -4.70 10.15 5.06
CA ALA A 599 -3.65 9.35 5.66
C ALA A 599 -3.53 9.65 7.16
N VAL A 600 -3.37 8.61 7.97
CA VAL A 600 -3.01 8.77 9.38
C VAL A 600 -1.50 8.96 9.48
N THR A 601 -1.03 10.15 9.11
CA THR A 601 0.38 10.54 9.24
C THR A 601 0.64 11.22 10.57
N ASP A 602 1.88 11.15 11.04
CA ASP A 602 2.36 12.04 12.09
C ASP A 602 2.49 13.46 11.52
N PRO A 603 1.82 14.48 12.09
CA PRO A 603 1.83 15.83 11.57
C PRO A 603 3.16 16.58 11.80
N LEU A 604 4.07 16.01 12.59
CA LEU A 604 5.39 16.59 12.90
C LEU A 604 6.53 15.93 12.12
N LEU A 605 6.28 14.88 11.34
CA LEU A 605 7.31 14.32 10.46
C LEU A 605 7.59 15.30 9.32
N GLY A 606 8.85 15.72 9.18
CA GLY A 606 9.29 16.64 8.14
C GLY A 606 9.37 16.00 6.75
N PRO A 607 9.54 16.81 5.69
CA PRO A 607 9.60 16.37 4.30
C PRO A 607 10.77 15.42 3.99
N GLU A 608 11.79 15.36 4.84
CA GLU A 608 12.91 14.41 4.78
C GLU A 608 12.48 12.96 5.05
N ASN A 609 11.36 12.75 5.75
CA ASN A 609 10.81 11.43 5.99
C ASN A 609 9.94 11.03 4.80
N LYS A 610 10.49 10.15 3.96
CA LYS A 610 9.78 9.59 2.79
C LYS A 610 8.54 8.82 3.25
N ILE A 611 7.38 9.47 3.20
CA ILE A 611 6.10 8.84 3.51
C ILE A 611 5.81 7.81 2.40
N PRO A 612 5.56 6.53 2.76
CA PRO A 612 5.08 5.53 1.82
C PRO A 612 3.90 6.01 0.95
N LEU A 613 3.85 5.56 -0.31
CA LEU A 613 2.72 5.86 -1.19
C LEU A 613 1.50 5.01 -0.83
N ARG A 614 0.32 5.65 -0.79
CA ARG A 614 -0.96 4.97 -0.60
C ARG A 614 -1.34 4.14 -1.82
N SER A 615 -1.76 2.89 -1.59
CA SER A 615 -2.38 2.05 -2.62
C SER A 615 -3.87 2.37 -2.76
N ALA A 616 -4.41 2.32 -3.98
CA ALA A 616 -5.86 2.45 -4.22
C ALA A 616 -6.70 1.34 -3.55
N ARG A 617 -6.06 0.24 -3.12
CA ARG A 617 -6.70 -0.84 -2.36
C ARG A 617 -6.76 -0.56 -0.86
N ASP A 618 -5.98 0.40 -0.37
CA ASP A 618 -5.93 0.72 1.06
C ASP A 618 -7.24 1.39 1.48
N ALA A 619 -8.06 0.65 2.23
CA ALA A 619 -9.28 1.19 2.80
C ALA A 619 -9.00 2.14 3.96
N ILE A 620 -7.94 1.85 4.73
CA ILE A 620 -7.36 2.71 5.77
C ILE A 620 -5.88 2.79 5.44
N PHE A 621 -5.32 3.99 5.46
CA PHE A 621 -3.91 4.22 5.15
C PHE A 621 -3.19 4.81 6.36
N ILE A 622 -2.34 3.98 6.98
CA ILE A 622 -1.44 4.37 8.06
C ILE A 622 -0.01 4.05 7.57
N PRO A 623 0.75 5.05 7.10
CA PRO A 623 2.11 4.83 6.64
C PRO A 623 3.03 4.41 7.79
N ALA A 624 3.98 3.51 7.52
CA ALA A 624 5.09 3.27 8.43
C ALA A 624 5.94 4.53 8.62
N ILE A 625 6.48 4.74 9.82
CA ILE A 625 7.31 5.92 10.13
C ILE A 625 8.68 5.79 9.48
N HIS A 626 9.39 4.68 9.73
CA HIS A 626 10.72 4.44 9.15
C HIS A 626 10.69 3.49 7.94
N THR A 627 11.56 3.78 6.96
CA THR A 627 11.82 2.94 5.79
C THR A 627 13.27 2.43 5.81
N PRO A 628 13.58 1.26 5.20
CA PRO A 628 12.67 0.36 4.50
C PRO A 628 11.79 -0.45 5.45
N THR A 629 10.56 -0.74 5.04
CA THR A 629 9.59 -1.56 5.80
C THR A 629 8.99 -2.64 4.91
N ALA A 630 8.64 -3.78 5.51
CA ALA A 630 7.92 -4.84 4.81
C ALA A 630 6.44 -4.48 4.56
N ARG A 631 5.89 -3.54 5.33
CA ARG A 631 4.48 -3.09 5.26
C ARG A 631 4.44 -1.56 5.15
N PRO A 632 4.50 -1.02 3.92
CA PRO A 632 4.45 0.43 3.70
C PRO A 632 3.17 1.08 4.27
N ASN A 633 2.03 0.39 4.16
CA ASN A 633 0.81 0.65 4.94
C ASN A 633 0.71 -0.39 6.06
N VAL A 634 0.84 0.03 7.32
CA VAL A 634 0.72 -0.90 8.46
C VAL A 634 -0.71 -1.44 8.59
N ALA A 635 -1.72 -0.66 8.20
CA ALA A 635 -3.15 -1.03 8.22
C ALA A 635 -3.64 -1.78 6.98
N SER A 636 -2.76 -2.43 6.22
CA SER A 636 -3.09 -3.13 4.96
C SER A 636 -4.12 -4.27 5.09
N SER A 637 -4.38 -4.79 6.30
CA SER A 637 -5.44 -5.78 6.54
C SER A 637 -6.84 -5.15 6.70
N CYS A 638 -6.93 -3.84 6.94
CA CYS A 638 -8.19 -3.15 7.12
C CYS A 638 -8.99 -3.07 5.82
N THR A 639 -10.30 -3.18 5.93
CA THR A 639 -11.22 -3.18 4.78
C THR A 639 -12.13 -1.96 4.77
N ARG A 640 -12.85 -1.72 3.66
CA ARG A 640 -13.84 -0.63 3.58
C ARG A 640 -14.98 -0.82 4.58
N LEU A 641 -15.37 -2.07 4.83
CA LEU A 641 -16.36 -2.40 5.85
C LEU A 641 -15.82 -2.09 7.24
N SER A 642 -14.56 -2.46 7.52
CA SER A 642 -13.88 -2.11 8.77
C SER A 642 -13.83 -0.59 9.00
N ALA A 643 -13.48 0.19 7.99
CA ALA A 643 -13.46 1.66 8.06
C ALA A 643 -14.84 2.24 8.38
N HIS A 644 -15.90 1.74 7.72
CA HIS A 644 -17.27 2.14 8.03
C HIS A 644 -17.66 1.77 9.47
N THR A 645 -17.35 0.55 9.92
CA THR A 645 -17.61 0.11 11.30
C THR A 645 -16.88 1.00 12.30
N LEU A 646 -15.61 1.33 12.06
CA LEU A 646 -14.85 2.22 12.95
C LEU A 646 -15.51 3.60 13.04
N SER A 647 -15.88 4.22 11.91
CA SER A 647 -16.59 5.51 11.93
C SER A 647 -17.93 5.45 12.67
N SER A 648 -18.74 4.41 12.46
CA SER A 648 -20.04 4.29 13.14
C SER A 648 -19.89 4.09 14.65
N GLU A 649 -18.94 3.23 15.05
CA GLU A 649 -18.66 2.94 16.45
C GLU A 649 -18.05 4.14 17.17
N PHE A 650 -17.11 4.85 16.53
CA PHE A 650 -16.51 6.06 17.09
C PHE A 650 -17.53 7.19 17.22
N LYS A 651 -18.49 7.29 16.29
CA LYS A 651 -19.60 8.23 16.42
C LYS A 651 -20.46 7.90 17.65
N LEU A 652 -20.83 6.62 17.82
CA LEU A 652 -21.62 6.17 18.96
C LEU A 652 -20.90 6.43 20.30
N ALA A 653 -19.60 6.12 20.38
CA ALA A 653 -18.79 6.44 21.55
C ALA A 653 -18.70 7.95 21.82
N ALA A 654 -18.54 8.78 20.78
CA ALA A 654 -18.51 10.23 20.93
C ALA A 654 -19.84 10.78 21.51
N GLU A 655 -20.98 10.20 21.13
CA GLU A 655 -22.31 10.55 21.65
C GLU A 655 -22.47 10.16 23.12
N HIS A 656 -22.06 8.95 23.51
CA HIS A 656 -22.09 8.49 24.91
C HIS A 656 -21.17 9.32 25.81
N LEU A 657 -19.93 9.53 25.37
CA LEU A 657 -18.99 10.34 26.12
C LEU A 657 -19.44 11.80 26.23
N ALA A 658 -20.23 12.33 25.29
CA ALA A 658 -20.77 13.68 25.37
C ALA A 658 -21.83 13.82 26.48
N ARG A 659 -22.44 12.71 26.89
CA ARG A 659 -23.36 12.63 28.03
C ARG A 659 -22.64 12.32 29.35
N GLY A 660 -21.33 12.07 29.33
CA GLY A 660 -20.56 11.64 30.49
C GLY A 660 -20.60 10.12 30.74
N ASP A 661 -21.07 9.31 29.79
CA ASP A 661 -21.21 7.86 29.96
C ASP A 661 -19.87 7.12 29.73
N TRP A 662 -18.85 7.39 30.56
CA TRP A 662 -17.51 6.79 30.39
C TRP A 662 -17.48 5.27 30.62
N ASP A 663 -18.29 4.76 31.53
CA ASP A 663 -18.44 3.32 31.80
C ASP A 663 -19.05 2.55 30.61
N TRP A 664 -19.93 3.21 29.84
CA TRP A 664 -20.62 2.56 28.73
C TRP A 664 -19.64 2.04 27.66
N CYS A 665 -18.57 2.78 27.41
CA CYS A 665 -17.50 2.41 26.49
C CYS A 665 -16.69 1.20 26.98
N LEU A 666 -16.69 0.92 28.29
CA LEU A 666 -15.93 -0.16 28.91
C LEU A 666 -16.83 -1.33 29.35
N ARG A 667 -18.07 -1.40 28.84
CA ARG A 667 -18.97 -2.55 29.03
C ARG A 667 -18.30 -3.87 28.66
N SER A 668 -18.79 -4.95 29.25
CA SER A 668 -18.21 -6.28 29.05
C SER A 668 -18.31 -6.73 27.58
N PRO A 669 -17.38 -7.57 27.11
CA PRO A 669 -17.48 -8.17 25.78
C PRO A 669 -18.79 -8.92 25.53
N ALA A 670 -19.40 -9.50 26.58
CA ALA A 670 -20.68 -10.21 26.48
C ALA A 670 -21.85 -9.26 26.17
N GLU A 671 -21.91 -8.09 26.81
CA GLU A 671 -22.91 -7.07 26.51
C GLU A 671 -22.74 -6.51 25.09
N ASN A 672 -21.51 -6.22 24.68
CA ASN A 672 -21.23 -5.73 23.33
C ASN A 672 -21.48 -6.79 22.25
N LEU A 673 -21.31 -8.08 22.57
CA LEU A 673 -21.72 -9.18 21.69
C LEU A 673 -23.25 -9.18 21.53
N GLN A 674 -24.02 -8.93 22.59
CA GLN A 674 -25.48 -8.82 22.48
C GLN A 674 -25.89 -7.65 21.59
N ASP A 675 -25.26 -6.48 21.72
CA ASP A 675 -25.49 -5.34 20.81
C ASP A 675 -25.21 -5.75 19.36
N PHE A 676 -24.07 -6.39 19.10
CA PHE A 676 -23.73 -6.90 17.76
C PHE A 676 -24.77 -7.87 17.20
N LEU A 677 -25.31 -8.75 18.07
CA LEU A 677 -26.35 -9.70 17.71
C LEU A 677 -27.70 -9.01 17.42
N GLN A 678 -28.01 -7.90 18.09
CA GLN A 678 -29.25 -7.15 17.88
C GLN A 678 -29.19 -6.21 16.66
N GLU A 679 -28.02 -5.62 16.38
CA GLU A 679 -27.80 -4.69 15.26
C GLU A 679 -27.73 -5.37 13.89
N SER A 680 -27.43 -6.67 13.88
CA SER A 680 -27.23 -7.44 12.65
C SER A 680 -28.55 -8.04 12.14
N GLY A 681 -28.91 -7.75 10.89
CA GLY A 681 -30.16 -8.24 10.29
C GLY A 681 -30.10 -9.70 9.86
N ALA A 682 -28.90 -10.22 9.58
CA ALA A 682 -28.63 -11.61 9.26
C ALA A 682 -27.21 -11.99 9.71
N PHE A 683 -26.96 -13.29 9.85
CA PHE A 683 -25.65 -13.82 10.22
C PHE A 683 -25.15 -14.85 9.22
N VAL A 684 -23.86 -14.75 8.90
CA VAL A 684 -23.10 -15.84 8.29
C VAL A 684 -22.30 -16.51 9.40
N ARG A 685 -22.60 -17.78 9.66
CA ARG A 685 -21.86 -18.62 10.60
C ARG A 685 -20.73 -19.34 9.87
N VAL A 686 -19.51 -19.18 10.35
CA VAL A 686 -18.32 -19.87 9.82
C VAL A 686 -17.83 -20.83 10.90
N GLY A 687 -18.19 -22.11 10.79
CA GLY A 687 -17.81 -23.16 11.73
C GLY A 687 -16.55 -23.91 11.31
N ILE A 688 -15.83 -24.45 12.29
CA ILE A 688 -14.78 -25.45 12.12
C ILE A 688 -14.98 -26.54 13.15
N ASP A 689 -15.11 -27.76 12.64
CA ASP A 689 -15.30 -28.97 13.43
C ASP A 689 -14.09 -29.87 13.11
N VAL A 690 -13.33 -30.25 14.13
CA VAL A 690 -12.14 -31.10 14.02
C VAL A 690 -12.35 -32.32 14.92
N TRP A 691 -12.18 -33.50 14.36
CA TRP A 691 -12.30 -34.78 15.07
C TRP A 691 -10.94 -35.42 15.29
N GLY A 692 -10.83 -36.27 16.31
CA GLY A 692 -9.61 -37.00 16.63
C GLY A 692 -8.50 -36.09 17.18
N VAL A 693 -8.84 -35.07 17.97
CA VAL A 693 -7.85 -34.23 18.66
C VAL A 693 -7.23 -35.05 19.80
N GLY A 694 -5.91 -35.24 19.77
CA GLY A 694 -5.17 -36.00 20.78
C GLY A 694 -4.90 -35.21 22.06
N ASP A 695 -4.56 -35.91 23.13
CA ASP A 695 -4.34 -35.33 24.47
C ASP A 695 -2.98 -34.60 24.60
N GLU A 696 -2.82 -33.73 25.60
CA GLU A 696 -1.66 -32.81 25.74
C GLU A 696 -0.30 -33.52 25.84
N SER A 697 -0.29 -34.80 26.20
CA SER A 697 0.91 -35.59 26.50
C SER A 697 1.71 -36.05 25.28
N GLY A 698 1.23 -35.83 24.04
CA GLY A 698 1.96 -36.13 22.81
C GLY A 698 2.36 -37.60 22.65
N ARG A 699 1.77 -38.53 23.43
CA ARG A 699 2.04 -39.96 23.34
C ARG A 699 1.16 -40.61 22.28
N ASP A 700 1.64 -40.57 21.04
CA ASP A 700 1.56 -41.64 20.03
C ASP A 700 0.21 -42.37 19.85
N ASP A 701 -0.92 -41.66 19.92
CA ASP A 701 -2.27 -42.20 19.68
C ASP A 701 -2.87 -41.82 18.31
N GLY A 702 -2.07 -41.25 17.41
CA GLY A 702 -2.48 -40.99 16.01
C GLY A 702 -3.48 -39.85 15.82
N GLY A 703 -3.80 -39.09 16.88
CA GLY A 703 -4.67 -37.92 16.85
C GLY A 703 -3.99 -36.64 16.32
N ILE A 704 -4.81 -35.64 15.96
CA ILE A 704 -4.38 -34.29 15.58
C ILE A 704 -3.95 -33.55 16.85
N SER A 705 -2.71 -33.06 16.90
CA SER A 705 -2.23 -32.29 18.06
C SER A 705 -2.97 -30.96 18.24
N LYS A 706 -3.18 -30.52 19.50
CA LYS A 706 -3.76 -29.19 19.83
C LYS A 706 -3.04 -28.04 19.10
N TRP A 707 -1.72 -28.14 18.91
CA TRP A 707 -0.94 -27.20 18.09
C TRP A 707 -1.43 -27.13 16.65
N LYS A 708 -1.63 -28.28 16.01
CA LYS A 708 -2.10 -28.33 14.62
C LYS A 708 -3.49 -27.71 14.48
N VAL A 709 -4.36 -27.91 15.48
CA VAL A 709 -5.67 -27.25 15.56
C VAL A 709 -5.51 -25.72 15.63
N ARG A 710 -4.61 -25.20 16.48
CA ARG A 710 -4.30 -23.75 16.55
C ARG A 710 -3.78 -23.20 15.21
N GLU A 711 -2.93 -23.94 14.50
CA GLU A 711 -2.45 -23.55 13.18
C GLU A 711 -3.60 -23.47 12.16
N MET A 712 -4.50 -24.45 12.14
CA MET A 712 -5.68 -24.47 11.27
C MET A 712 -6.63 -23.31 11.56
N LEU A 713 -6.89 -23.04 12.83
CA LEU A 713 -7.66 -21.86 13.28
C LEU A 713 -6.97 -20.57 12.85
N GLY A 714 -5.65 -20.52 12.98
CA GLY A 714 -4.82 -19.41 12.54
C GLY A 714 -5.00 -19.11 11.06
N ALA A 715 -4.94 -20.16 10.24
CA ALA A 715 -5.15 -20.09 8.80
C ALA A 715 -6.57 -19.61 8.45
N LEU A 716 -7.61 -20.14 9.10
CA LEU A 716 -9.00 -19.72 8.90
C LEU A 716 -9.18 -18.24 9.23
N GLU A 717 -8.76 -17.83 10.41
CA GLU A 717 -8.91 -16.45 10.90
C GLU A 717 -8.22 -15.43 9.98
N SER A 718 -7.07 -15.79 9.40
CA SER A 718 -6.34 -14.93 8.44
C SER A 718 -7.10 -14.66 7.13
N ARG A 719 -8.18 -15.41 6.84
CA ARG A 719 -8.98 -15.24 5.62
C ARG A 719 -10.16 -14.29 5.79
N PHE A 720 -10.57 -13.95 7.01
CA PHE A 720 -11.72 -13.07 7.24
C PHE A 720 -11.62 -11.68 6.59
N PRO A 721 -10.45 -11.01 6.53
CA PRO A 721 -10.33 -9.76 5.77
C PRO A 721 -10.70 -9.92 4.30
N ARG A 722 -10.38 -11.06 3.67
CA ARG A 722 -10.75 -11.33 2.27
C ARG A 722 -12.26 -11.54 2.11
N LEU A 723 -12.89 -12.16 3.11
CA LEU A 723 -14.35 -12.31 3.16
C LEU A 723 -15.02 -10.93 3.26
N LEU A 724 -14.55 -10.06 4.16
CA LEU A 724 -15.04 -8.69 4.29
C LEU A 724 -14.81 -7.85 3.01
N VAL A 725 -13.66 -8.00 2.34
CA VAL A 725 -13.42 -7.35 1.04
C VAL A 725 -14.41 -7.83 -0.01
N SER A 726 -14.74 -9.13 -0.04
CA SER A 726 -15.69 -9.70 -0.99
C SER A 726 -17.11 -9.21 -0.71
N LEU A 727 -17.53 -9.22 0.55
CA LEU A 727 -18.82 -8.71 0.99
C LEU A 727 -18.97 -7.21 0.70
N GLY A 728 -17.90 -6.44 0.91
CA GLY A 728 -17.86 -5.01 0.63
C GLY A 728 -17.96 -4.62 -0.84
N ARG A 729 -17.94 -5.59 -1.78
CA ARG A 729 -18.24 -5.36 -3.20
C ARG A 729 -19.74 -5.33 -3.49
N ILE A 730 -20.57 -5.85 -2.58
CA ILE A 730 -22.02 -5.85 -2.74
C ILE A 730 -22.54 -4.46 -2.37
N PRO A 731 -23.12 -3.70 -3.33
CA PRO A 731 -23.68 -2.39 -3.04
C PRO A 731 -24.75 -2.47 -1.95
N GLY A 732 -24.79 -1.49 -1.06
CA GLY A 732 -25.83 -1.43 -0.04
C GLY A 732 -25.67 -2.41 1.12
N VAL A 733 -24.57 -3.17 1.23
CA VAL A 733 -24.35 -4.09 2.36
C VAL A 733 -23.48 -3.45 3.45
N LYS A 734 -23.91 -3.60 4.71
CA LYS A 734 -23.06 -3.48 5.91
C LYS A 734 -22.67 -4.88 6.34
N GLY A 735 -21.43 -5.05 6.76
CA GLY A 735 -20.94 -6.34 7.24
C GLY A 735 -19.84 -6.15 8.26
N ARG A 736 -19.90 -6.93 9.34
CA ARG A 736 -18.94 -6.87 10.44
C ARG A 736 -18.74 -8.26 11.03
N ILE A 737 -17.50 -8.66 11.24
CA ILE A 737 -17.18 -9.92 11.93
C ILE A 737 -16.96 -9.66 13.41
N TRP A 738 -17.51 -10.53 14.25
CA TRP A 738 -17.13 -10.57 15.66
C TRP A 738 -15.77 -11.29 15.79
N PRO A 739 -14.70 -10.62 16.26
CA PRO A 739 -13.35 -11.15 16.24
C PRO A 739 -13.07 -12.15 17.38
N ALA A 740 -14.07 -12.92 17.80
CA ALA A 740 -13.95 -13.98 18.78
C ALA A 740 -14.76 -15.22 18.36
N ARG A 741 -14.27 -16.38 18.78
CA ARG A 741 -14.91 -17.68 18.53
C ARG A 741 -16.04 -17.91 19.53
N LEU A 742 -17.12 -18.53 19.06
CA LEU A 742 -18.28 -18.95 19.84
C LEU A 742 -18.40 -20.49 19.78
N TYR A 743 -19.00 -21.08 20.81
CA TYR A 743 -19.11 -22.53 20.98
C TYR A 743 -20.56 -23.01 20.93
N VAL A 744 -20.74 -24.28 20.57
CA VAL A 744 -22.06 -24.94 20.61
C VAL A 744 -22.22 -25.60 21.98
N PRO A 745 -23.30 -25.32 22.74
CA PRO A 745 -23.54 -25.97 24.03
C PRO A 745 -23.65 -27.50 23.89
N GLY A 746 -22.97 -28.27 24.76
CA GLY A 746 -23.08 -29.73 24.86
C GLY A 746 -21.83 -30.56 24.52
N VAL A 747 -20.70 -29.94 24.14
CA VAL A 747 -19.43 -30.61 23.80
C VAL A 747 -18.23 -29.91 24.47
N ALA A 748 -18.45 -29.17 25.56
CA ALA A 748 -17.35 -28.57 26.29
C ALA A 748 -16.66 -29.67 27.10
N GLU A 749 -15.39 -29.97 26.78
CA GLU A 749 -14.54 -30.81 27.62
C GLU A 749 -14.48 -30.20 29.03
N ASP A 750 -14.96 -30.94 30.03
CA ASP A 750 -14.66 -30.71 31.43
C ASP A 750 -13.14 -30.90 31.62
N GLY A 751 -12.35 -29.83 31.57
CA GLY A 751 -10.92 -29.97 31.84
C GLY A 751 -9.95 -28.84 31.50
N ASP A 752 -10.35 -27.72 30.90
CA ASP A 752 -9.39 -26.64 30.57
C ASP A 752 -9.87 -25.27 31.07
N GLU A 753 -9.90 -25.09 32.40
CA GLU A 753 -9.74 -23.74 32.98
C GLU A 753 -8.27 -23.32 32.88
N ARG A 754 -7.75 -23.22 31.65
CA ARG A 754 -6.51 -22.48 31.37
C ARG A 754 -6.88 -21.24 30.56
N VAL A 755 -6.61 -20.10 31.18
CA VAL A 755 -6.63 -18.79 30.55
C VAL A 755 -5.56 -18.77 29.46
N ASP A 756 -5.93 -19.12 28.23
CA ASP A 756 -5.09 -18.87 27.07
C ASP A 756 -4.99 -17.33 26.91
N GLY A 757 -3.84 -16.78 27.31
CA GLY A 757 -3.53 -15.35 27.36
C GLY A 757 -3.39 -14.65 25.99
N ASP A 758 -4.38 -14.83 25.12
CA ASP A 758 -4.67 -13.93 24.02
C ASP A 758 -6.06 -13.42 24.36
N GLY A 759 -6.33 -12.11 24.40
CA GLY A 759 -7.61 -11.51 24.82
C GLY A 759 -8.86 -11.93 24.02
N LYS A 760 -9.19 -13.22 24.02
CA LYS A 760 -10.40 -13.87 23.55
C LYS A 760 -11.17 -14.29 24.79
N TRP A 761 -12.20 -13.52 25.10
CA TRP A 761 -13.18 -13.94 26.09
C TRP A 761 -14.18 -14.88 25.42
N GLU A 762 -14.28 -16.09 25.95
CA GLU A 762 -15.28 -17.08 25.55
C GLU A 762 -16.59 -16.77 26.29
N GLY A 763 -17.63 -16.41 25.54
CA GLY A 763 -18.93 -16.11 26.13
C GLY A 763 -19.62 -17.37 26.65
N LYS A 764 -19.59 -17.59 27.97
CA LYS A 764 -20.53 -18.50 28.64
C LYS A 764 -21.92 -17.87 28.67
N GLY A 765 -22.82 -18.33 27.80
CA GLY A 765 -24.27 -18.17 27.99
C GLY A 765 -24.74 -19.09 29.10
N LYS A 766 -25.30 -18.55 30.19
CA LYS A 766 -25.74 -19.33 31.36
C LYS A 766 -27.04 -20.09 31.12
N GLU A 767 -27.05 -21.27 31.74
CA GLU A 767 -28.07 -22.28 31.99
C GLU A 767 -29.47 -21.78 32.36
N ILE A 768 -30.48 -22.52 31.89
CA ILE A 768 -31.61 -23.01 32.70
C ILE A 768 -31.90 -24.50 32.36
N VAL A 769 -31.36 -25.40 33.19
CA VAL A 769 -31.99 -26.52 33.92
C VAL A 769 -32.84 -27.60 33.18
N LYS A 770 -32.29 -28.83 33.25
CA LYS A 770 -32.86 -30.17 33.63
C LYS A 770 -33.10 -31.29 32.60
N GLU A 771 -32.44 -32.41 32.95
CA GLU A 771 -32.86 -33.82 32.89
C GLU A 771 -33.02 -34.48 31.51
N LYS A 772 -32.05 -35.35 31.17
CA LYS A 772 -32.25 -36.81 31.23
C LYS A 772 -30.93 -37.57 31.06
N GLU A 773 -30.68 -38.47 32.01
CA GLU A 773 -29.74 -39.58 31.91
C GLU A 773 -30.14 -40.49 30.73
N GLY A 774 -29.16 -40.94 29.95
CA GLY A 774 -29.31 -41.92 28.90
C GLY A 774 -27.95 -42.27 28.32
N ASP A 775 -27.54 -43.52 28.54
CA ASP A 775 -26.38 -44.18 27.93
C ASP A 775 -26.28 -43.89 26.44
N ASP A 776 -25.17 -43.28 26.01
CA ASP A 776 -24.55 -43.53 24.70
C ASP A 776 -23.06 -43.22 24.80
N ALA A 777 -22.24 -44.22 24.48
CA ALA A 777 -20.79 -44.13 24.38
C ALA A 777 -20.38 -43.53 23.02
N GLU A 778 -19.15 -42.96 22.98
CA GLU A 778 -18.42 -42.39 21.81
C GLU A 778 -18.81 -40.92 21.47
N GLU A 779 -17.92 -39.94 21.34
CA GLU A 779 -16.56 -39.88 20.82
C GLU A 779 -15.66 -38.92 21.64
N GLY A 780 -14.48 -39.37 22.07
CA GLY A 780 -13.44 -38.49 22.59
C GLY A 780 -12.71 -37.72 21.49
N GLY A 781 -12.33 -36.46 21.77
CA GLY A 781 -11.44 -35.65 20.92
C GLY A 781 -12.11 -34.83 19.83
N GLN A 782 -13.23 -34.12 20.12
CA GLN A 782 -13.89 -33.21 19.17
C GLN A 782 -13.65 -31.74 19.53
N PHE A 783 -13.04 -30.97 18.63
CA PHE A 783 -12.99 -29.51 18.71
C PHE A 783 -14.10 -28.90 17.82
N LYS A 784 -15.00 -28.12 18.42
CA LYS A 784 -16.15 -27.52 17.72
C LYS A 784 -16.32 -26.04 18.06
N GLY A 785 -16.19 -25.16 17.07
CA GLY A 785 -16.40 -23.72 17.27
C GLY A 785 -16.79 -22.98 16.00
N TYR A 786 -17.31 -21.75 16.14
CA TYR A 786 -17.71 -20.93 15.00
C TYR A 786 -17.48 -19.44 15.21
N TYR A 787 -17.42 -18.69 14.11
CA TYR A 787 -17.39 -17.23 14.08
C TYR A 787 -18.68 -16.71 13.47
N LEU A 788 -19.06 -15.48 13.84
CA LEU A 788 -20.23 -14.79 13.31
C LEU A 788 -19.82 -13.55 12.52
N LEU A 789 -20.32 -13.49 11.29
CA LEU A 789 -20.31 -12.29 10.46
C LEU A 789 -21.74 -11.75 10.39
N GLY A 790 -21.98 -10.62 11.03
CA GLY A 790 -23.24 -9.88 10.97
C GLY A 790 -23.34 -9.13 9.65
N VAL A 791 -24.50 -9.20 9.00
CA VAL A 791 -24.78 -8.59 7.71
C VAL A 791 -26.13 -7.87 7.77
N SER A 792 -26.17 -6.63 7.32
CA SER A 792 -27.39 -5.81 7.29
C SER A 792 -27.45 -4.99 6.00
N ALA A 793 -28.66 -4.65 5.54
CA ALA A 793 -28.81 -3.64 4.50
C ALA A 793 -28.41 -2.24 5.02
N ARG A 794 -27.79 -1.41 4.17
CA ARG A 794 -27.53 0.01 4.47
C ARG A 794 -28.86 0.77 4.43
N GLU A 795 -29.12 1.54 5.48
CA GLU A 795 -30.27 2.46 5.52
C GLU A 795 -30.22 3.40 4.30
N GLY A 796 -31.31 3.41 3.52
CA GLY A 796 -31.44 4.12 2.25
C GLY A 796 -32.15 3.29 1.18
N MET A 797 -31.83 1.99 1.06
CA MET A 797 -32.42 1.13 0.00
C MET A 797 -33.83 0.59 0.33
N LEU A 798 -34.22 0.52 1.61
CA LEU A 798 -35.62 0.19 1.96
C LEU A 798 -36.60 1.29 1.52
N LYS A 799 -36.14 2.55 1.41
CA LYS A 799 -36.97 3.66 0.89
C LYS A 799 -37.07 3.62 -0.63
N GLU A 800 -36.03 3.23 -1.35
CA GLU A 800 -36.08 3.06 -2.81
C GLU A 800 -36.88 1.82 -3.23
N ALA A 801 -36.80 0.72 -2.49
CA ALA A 801 -37.61 -0.48 -2.76
C ALA A 801 -39.12 -0.24 -2.54
N ASN A 802 -39.49 0.52 -1.50
CA ASN A 802 -40.88 0.93 -1.29
C ASN A 802 -41.34 2.02 -2.29
N GLY A 803 -40.45 2.91 -2.72
CA GLY A 803 -40.75 3.93 -3.74
C GLY A 803 -40.98 3.33 -5.14
N GLN A 804 -40.24 2.29 -5.51
CA GLN A 804 -40.46 1.56 -6.77
C GLN A 804 -41.72 0.69 -6.73
N ALA A 805 -42.12 0.17 -5.56
CA ALA A 805 -43.38 -0.57 -5.41
C ALA A 805 -44.63 0.33 -5.56
N GLU A 806 -44.55 1.62 -5.21
CA GLU A 806 -45.63 2.58 -5.46
C GLU A 806 -45.66 3.09 -6.91
N SER A 807 -44.51 3.19 -7.60
CA SER A 807 -44.47 3.59 -9.00
C SER A 807 -44.97 2.50 -9.96
N PHE A 808 -45.04 1.24 -9.53
CA PHE A 808 -45.68 0.15 -10.27
C PHE A 808 -47.20 0.03 -10.00
N LYS A 809 -47.76 0.86 -9.09
CA LYS A 809 -49.18 0.89 -8.76
C LYS A 809 -49.90 2.18 -9.21
N ARG A 810 -49.25 3.07 -9.96
CA ARG A 810 -49.88 4.25 -10.58
C ARG A 810 -49.94 4.14 -12.08
#